data_AF-A0A918XA45-F1
#
_entry.id   AF-A0A918XA45-F1
#
_cell.length_a   1.000
_cell.length_b   1.000
_cell.length_c   1.000
_cell.angle_alpha   90.00
_cell.angle_beta   90.00
_cell.angle_gamma   90.00
#
_symmetry.space_group_name_H-M   'P 1'
#
loop_
_entity.id
_entity.type
_entity.pdbx_description
1 polymer ?
#
loop_
_entity_poly.entity_id
_entity_poly.type
_entity_poly.pdbx_seq_one_letter_code
_entity_poly.pdbx_strand_id
1 'polypeptide(L)'
;MSPDAQHAPSAQHAPSAQHAEADDRFDYDVLVVGSGFGGSVSALRLTEKGYRVGVLEAGRRFTPETLPSSSWDVKNFLWAPQAGMYGIQRIHLLRDVMILAGAGVGGGSLNYANTLYHPMDAFFEDPQWSHITDWKSELAPFYDQARRMLGVRTNPTVTPSDKHLRAVAGEMGVDDTFRLTPVGVCFGDGQDGDGSSAAPGESVGDPYFGGAGPERKACTECGECMTGCRHGAKNTLTENYLHFAERGGARIHPLTSVERIRELPAARGGGYAVDTLRTDRPRRRKHASTFTARQVVVAAGTYNTQTLLHRMRDQKLLPRISQKLGTLTRTNSEALVGAMSRHVPWHEDLTRGVAITSSIHPNENTHIEPVRYGKGSNAMGLLTAMQVAGGGVVPRWLRFVGNALRSPGIFVRSFSNRRWSERTIIGLVMQSLDNSLTTSLRRGLLGGRKKLTSRQGHGEPNPTWIPEGQEAASRLSERIDGYAGGTIGDIFNIPMTAHFLGGCPIGDSAESGVIDPYHRLFGHPDVHVVDGSAVTANLGVNPSLTITAQAERAMSLWPNKGEEDARPHQSQGYQRLKPVHPHDPAVPRGAFAELRHTTSLPLTVVGSKGDDGSGGTVPADAPLEEATAPAESAGSPDPGPAGSVGGPDGGPVRGEGSGTD
;
A
#
# COMPACT_ATOMS: atom_id res chain seq x y z
N MET A 1 72.27 56.47 6.00
CA MET A 1 71.32 55.92 5.01
C MET A 1 70.40 54.95 5.75
N SER A 2 69.10 55.23 5.73
CA SER A 2 67.96 54.43 6.23
C SER A 2 67.89 53.02 5.58
N PRO A 3 66.85 52.20 5.82
CA PRO A 3 66.42 51.52 7.06
C PRO A 3 66.08 50.01 6.83
N ASP A 4 65.55 49.34 7.87
CA ASP A 4 64.57 48.23 7.92
C ASP A 4 64.39 47.23 6.75
N ALA A 5 64.37 45.93 7.08
CA ALA A 5 63.17 45.09 6.88
C ALA A 5 63.33 43.68 7.50
N GLN A 6 62.34 43.33 8.31
CA GLN A 6 62.09 42.03 8.93
C GLN A 6 61.68 41.00 7.87
N HIS A 7 62.10 39.74 8.02
CA HIS A 7 61.53 38.59 7.32
C HIS A 7 60.83 37.69 8.34
N ALA A 8 59.49 37.68 8.28
CA ALA A 8 58.63 36.77 9.01
C ALA A 8 58.59 35.39 8.31
N PRO A 9 58.62 34.27 9.04
CA PRO A 9 58.29 32.98 8.46
C PRO A 9 56.77 32.84 8.29
N SER A 10 56.38 32.42 7.09
CA SER A 10 55.01 32.16 6.65
C SER A 10 54.27 31.21 7.58
N ALA A 11 53.18 31.70 8.19
CA ALA A 11 52.22 30.89 8.93
C ALA A 11 51.51 29.92 7.97
N GLN A 12 51.70 28.62 8.20
CA GLN A 12 50.86 27.58 7.64
C GLN A 12 49.42 27.82 8.12
N HIS A 13 48.52 28.19 7.22
CA HIS A 13 47.08 28.13 7.48
C HIS A 13 46.68 26.66 7.58
N ALA A 14 46.59 26.18 8.83
CA ALA A 14 45.84 24.98 9.14
C ALA A 14 44.38 25.21 8.72
N PRO A 15 43.74 24.30 7.96
CA PRO A 15 42.32 24.40 7.72
C PRO A 15 41.60 24.28 9.06
N SER A 16 40.80 25.29 9.40
CA SER A 16 39.94 25.30 10.57
C SER A 16 38.94 24.16 10.46
N ALA A 17 39.28 23.02 11.08
CA ALA A 17 38.39 21.91 11.31
C ALA A 17 37.34 22.30 12.36
N GLN A 18 36.37 23.13 11.97
CA GLN A 18 35.06 23.09 12.59
C GLN A 18 34.31 21.92 11.97
N HIS A 19 34.68 20.71 12.38
CA HIS A 19 33.76 19.59 12.28
C HIS A 19 32.51 19.98 13.06
N ALA A 20 31.37 20.02 12.39
CA ALA A 20 30.08 20.05 13.07
C ALA A 20 30.07 18.86 14.04
N GLU A 21 30.22 19.13 15.34
CA GLU A 21 30.01 18.12 16.37
C GLU A 21 28.63 17.52 16.12
N ALA A 22 28.59 16.22 15.83
CA ALA A 22 27.33 15.49 15.82
C ALA A 22 26.68 15.74 17.19
N ASP A 23 25.50 16.36 17.20
CA ASP A 23 24.70 16.54 18.43
C ASP A 23 24.25 15.15 18.90
N ASP A 24 25.14 14.45 19.61
CA ASP A 24 25.00 13.08 20.11
C ASP A 24 24.05 13.01 21.32
N ARG A 25 23.32 14.10 21.58
CA ARG A 25 22.33 14.23 22.64
C ARG A 25 21.08 13.37 22.42
N PHE A 26 20.75 13.06 21.18
CA PHE A 26 19.60 12.24 20.83
C PHE A 26 20.03 10.87 20.30
N ASP A 27 19.26 9.84 20.63
CA ASP A 27 19.46 8.49 20.08
C ASP A 27 19.34 8.49 18.54
N TYR A 28 18.44 9.33 18.01
CA TYR A 28 18.19 9.50 16.58
C TYR A 28 17.97 10.98 16.23
N ASP A 29 18.28 11.37 15.00
CA ASP A 29 17.85 12.68 14.49
C ASP A 29 16.33 12.64 14.23
N VAL A 30 15.85 11.54 13.65
CA VAL A 30 14.43 11.29 13.38
C VAL A 30 14.02 9.91 13.85
N LEU A 31 12.92 9.84 14.60
CA LEU A 31 12.29 8.58 14.99
C LEU A 31 10.98 8.40 14.22
N VAL A 32 10.87 7.30 13.46
CA VAL A 32 9.66 6.91 12.73
C VAL A 32 8.88 5.90 13.56
N VAL A 33 7.59 6.15 13.79
CA VAL A 33 6.69 5.26 14.52
C VAL A 33 5.84 4.48 13.52
N GLY A 34 6.17 3.20 13.30
CA GLY A 34 5.53 2.33 12.32
C GLY A 34 6.32 2.22 11.02
N SER A 35 6.27 1.03 10.42
CA SER A 35 7.07 0.67 9.22
C SER A 35 6.22 0.34 7.98
N GLY A 36 4.98 0.84 7.93
CA GLY A 36 4.13 0.74 6.74
C GLY A 36 4.55 1.71 5.62
N PHE A 37 3.71 1.90 4.60
CA PHE A 37 4.03 2.71 3.40
C PHE A 37 4.66 4.06 3.74
N GLY A 38 3.96 4.93 4.49
CA GLY A 38 4.50 6.23 4.89
C GLY A 38 5.78 6.15 5.70
N GLY A 39 5.84 5.24 6.68
CA GLY A 39 7.01 5.09 7.55
C GLY A 39 8.25 4.58 6.82
N SER A 40 8.07 3.66 5.86
CA SER A 40 9.16 3.13 5.05
C SER A 40 9.75 4.16 4.08
N VAL A 41 8.90 4.98 3.45
CA VAL A 41 9.33 6.10 2.60
C VAL A 41 10.10 7.11 3.44
N SER A 42 9.55 7.52 4.59
CA SER A 42 10.26 8.42 5.51
C SER A 42 11.59 7.86 5.97
N ALA A 43 11.65 6.56 6.29
CA ALA A 43 12.90 5.94 6.70
C ALA A 43 13.96 6.01 5.60
N LEU A 44 13.61 5.68 4.35
CA LEU A 44 14.55 5.75 3.23
C LEU A 44 14.97 7.20 2.94
N ARG A 45 14.01 8.08 2.64
CA ARG A 45 14.31 9.42 2.13
C ARG A 45 15.07 10.28 3.13
N LEU A 46 14.81 10.12 4.43
CA LEU A 46 15.57 10.83 5.45
C LEU A 46 16.97 10.23 5.65
N THR A 47 17.14 8.93 5.45
CA THR A 47 18.47 8.30 5.47
C THR A 47 19.32 8.78 4.30
N GLU A 48 18.77 8.84 3.07
CA GLU A 48 19.43 9.40 1.88
C GLU A 48 19.82 10.88 2.04
N LYS A 49 19.09 11.61 2.90
CA LYS A 49 19.38 13.01 3.27
C LYS A 49 20.39 13.15 4.42
N GLY A 50 20.96 12.04 4.91
CA GLY A 50 22.02 12.02 5.93
C GLY A 50 21.53 12.04 7.37
N TYR A 51 20.23 11.89 7.64
CA TYR A 51 19.70 11.81 9.00
C TYR A 51 19.95 10.45 9.65
N ARG A 52 20.24 10.43 10.96
CA ARG A 52 20.23 9.19 11.77
C ARG A 52 18.78 8.79 12.06
N VAL A 53 18.30 7.73 11.42
CA VAL A 53 16.90 7.31 11.49
C VAL A 53 16.71 6.04 12.31
N GLY A 54 15.74 6.07 13.24
CA GLY A 54 15.26 4.90 13.96
C GLY A 54 13.79 4.62 13.62
N VAL A 55 13.42 3.36 13.38
CA VAL A 55 12.04 2.94 13.08
C VAL A 55 11.53 2.03 14.19
N LEU A 56 10.43 2.40 14.84
CA LEU A 56 9.80 1.59 15.90
C LEU A 56 8.58 0.85 15.34
N GLU A 57 8.66 -0.48 15.26
CA GLU A 57 7.58 -1.32 14.74
C GLU A 57 7.00 -2.21 15.83
N ALA A 58 5.69 -2.16 16.02
CA ALA A 58 5.01 -2.98 17.03
C ALA A 58 5.07 -4.47 16.66
N GLY A 59 4.97 -4.81 15.38
CA GLY A 59 5.08 -6.16 14.86
C GLY A 59 6.49 -6.70 14.77
N ARG A 60 6.60 -8.00 14.49
CA ARG A 60 7.89 -8.66 14.26
C ARG A 60 8.32 -8.54 12.81
N ARG A 61 9.59 -8.86 12.54
CA ARG A 61 10.07 -9.11 11.17
C ARG A 61 9.65 -10.51 10.74
N PHE A 62 9.28 -10.64 9.47
CA PHE A 62 8.96 -11.92 8.84
C PHE A 62 10.01 -12.27 7.79
N THR A 63 10.21 -13.56 7.60
CA THR A 63 10.99 -14.20 6.54
C THR A 63 10.05 -15.12 5.76
N PRO A 64 10.42 -15.59 4.55
CA PRO A 64 9.62 -16.57 3.81
C PRO A 64 9.18 -17.79 4.64
N GLU A 65 10.01 -18.26 5.56
CA GLU A 65 9.78 -19.44 6.39
C GLU A 65 8.86 -19.15 7.59
N THR A 66 8.79 -17.90 8.03
CA THR A 66 8.03 -17.48 9.22
C THR A 66 6.73 -16.75 8.87
N LEU A 67 6.54 -16.41 7.60
CA LEU A 67 5.24 -16.01 7.06
C LEU A 67 4.23 -17.18 7.16
N PRO A 68 2.93 -16.89 7.31
CA PRO A 68 1.90 -17.91 7.37
C PRO A 68 1.95 -18.87 6.17
N SER A 69 1.97 -20.17 6.46
CA SER A 69 1.76 -21.19 5.42
C SER A 69 0.34 -21.17 4.85
N SER A 70 -0.63 -20.75 5.66
CA SER A 70 -2.01 -20.44 5.30
C SER A 70 -2.64 -19.59 6.39
N SER A 71 -3.87 -19.12 6.17
CA SER A 71 -4.64 -18.43 7.22
C SER A 71 -4.91 -19.27 8.48
N TRP A 72 -4.75 -20.60 8.42
CA TRP A 72 -4.90 -21.50 9.58
C TRP A 72 -3.65 -21.57 10.46
N ASP A 73 -2.53 -21.03 10.01
CA ASP A 73 -1.39 -20.76 10.89
C ASP A 73 -1.71 -19.53 11.76
N VAL A 74 -2.64 -19.70 12.69
CA VAL A 74 -3.26 -18.60 13.45
C VAL A 74 -2.21 -17.79 14.22
N LYS A 75 -1.10 -18.42 14.66
CA LYS A 75 -0.03 -17.74 15.40
C LYS A 75 0.74 -16.73 14.53
N ASN A 76 0.99 -17.08 13.28
CA ASN A 76 1.72 -16.24 12.33
C ASN A 76 0.76 -15.40 11.46
N PHE A 77 -0.52 -15.76 11.38
CA PHE A 77 -1.53 -15.01 10.65
C PHE A 77 -2.21 -13.96 11.52
N LEU A 78 -2.75 -14.27 12.70
CA LEU A 78 -3.47 -13.29 13.52
C LEU A 78 -2.57 -12.49 14.46
N TRP A 79 -2.84 -11.19 14.55
CA TRP A 79 -2.24 -10.27 15.52
C TRP A 79 -3.10 -10.22 16.80
N ALA A 80 -2.70 -10.98 17.81
CA ALA A 80 -3.27 -10.93 19.16
C ALA A 80 -2.17 -11.11 20.22
N PRO A 81 -1.35 -10.07 20.48
CA PRO A 81 -0.20 -10.17 21.38
C PRO A 81 -0.53 -10.67 22.79
N GLN A 82 -1.73 -10.36 23.31
CA GLN A 82 -2.15 -10.85 24.63
C GLN A 82 -2.36 -12.38 24.66
N ALA A 83 -2.60 -13.00 23.50
CA ALA A 83 -2.73 -14.45 23.33
C ALA A 83 -1.44 -15.10 22.78
N GLY A 84 -0.33 -14.36 22.72
CA GLY A 84 0.95 -14.85 22.17
C GLY A 84 0.94 -15.02 20.65
N MET A 85 0.00 -14.40 19.93
CA MET A 85 -0.08 -14.41 18.47
C MET A 85 0.44 -13.08 17.93
N TYR A 86 1.46 -13.13 17.05
CA TYR A 86 2.17 -11.95 16.55
C TYR A 86 2.15 -11.90 15.02
N GLY A 87 1.05 -12.35 14.45
CA GLY A 87 0.88 -12.52 13.01
C GLY A 87 0.61 -11.24 12.23
N ILE A 88 0.57 -11.36 10.89
CA ILE A 88 0.48 -10.22 9.97
C ILE A 88 -0.88 -9.54 9.94
N GLN A 89 -1.97 -10.25 10.23
CA GLN A 89 -3.36 -9.79 10.12
C GLN A 89 -3.85 -9.23 11.46
N ARG A 90 -4.09 -7.92 11.50
CA ARG A 90 -4.73 -7.24 12.61
C ARG A 90 -6.20 -6.96 12.30
N ILE A 91 -7.05 -7.13 13.31
CA ILE A 91 -8.49 -6.84 13.22
C ILE A 91 -8.86 -5.90 14.36
N HIS A 92 -9.44 -4.75 14.04
CA HIS A 92 -9.95 -3.79 15.00
C HIS A 92 -11.46 -3.67 14.86
N LEU A 93 -12.18 -3.73 15.99
CA LEU A 93 -13.60 -3.45 16.03
C LEU A 93 -13.82 -2.05 16.61
N LEU A 94 -14.37 -1.14 15.79
CA LEU A 94 -14.98 0.11 16.23
C LEU A 94 -16.49 -0.09 16.39
N ARG A 95 -17.19 0.96 16.86
CA ARG A 95 -18.64 0.91 17.06
C ARG A 95 -19.39 0.64 15.74
N ASP A 96 -18.93 1.26 14.66
CA ASP A 96 -19.67 1.32 13.39
C ASP A 96 -18.94 0.57 12.26
N VAL A 97 -17.75 0.03 12.49
CA VAL A 97 -16.92 -0.60 11.44
C VAL A 97 -15.94 -1.62 12.00
N MET A 98 -15.69 -2.69 11.24
CA MET A 98 -14.58 -3.63 11.45
C MET A 98 -13.43 -3.30 10.49
N ILE A 99 -12.22 -3.14 11.01
CA ILE A 99 -11.04 -2.69 10.24
C ILE A 99 -10.02 -3.81 10.17
N LEU A 100 -9.58 -4.13 8.96
CA LEU A 100 -8.45 -5.02 8.69
C LEU A 100 -7.17 -4.19 8.49
N ALA A 101 -6.06 -4.62 9.09
CA ALA A 101 -4.77 -3.93 8.98
C ALA A 101 -3.60 -4.93 9.01
N GLY A 102 -2.42 -4.48 8.59
CA GLY A 102 -1.17 -5.24 8.71
C GLY A 102 -0.43 -4.98 10.01
N ALA A 103 0.36 -5.96 10.48
CA ALA A 103 1.28 -5.81 11.61
C ALA A 103 2.59 -6.55 11.34
N GLY A 104 3.72 -5.85 11.48
CA GLY A 104 5.03 -6.41 11.17
C GLY A 104 5.93 -5.37 10.50
N VAL A 105 7.22 -5.69 10.38
CA VAL A 105 8.14 -4.84 9.61
C VAL A 105 7.69 -4.83 8.15
N GLY A 106 7.26 -3.66 7.65
CA GLY A 106 6.60 -3.50 6.36
C GLY A 106 5.08 -3.27 6.45
N GLY A 107 4.49 -3.34 7.64
CA GLY A 107 3.08 -3.00 7.90
C GLY A 107 2.09 -3.71 6.97
N GLY A 108 1.14 -2.95 6.42
CA GLY A 108 0.10 -3.45 5.50
C GLY A 108 0.63 -4.08 4.21
N SER A 109 1.87 -3.79 3.80
CA SER A 109 2.43 -4.42 2.60
C SER A 109 2.58 -5.94 2.76
N LEU A 110 2.65 -6.46 3.99
CA LEU A 110 2.73 -7.90 4.24
C LEU A 110 1.46 -8.65 3.81
N ASN A 111 0.27 -8.07 4.03
CA ASN A 111 -1.02 -8.73 3.82
C ASN A 111 -2.02 -7.99 2.90
N TYR A 112 -1.63 -6.90 2.24
CA TYR A 112 -2.46 -6.29 1.19
C TYR A 112 -2.45 -7.09 -0.13
N ALA A 113 -3.40 -6.77 -1.03
CA ALA A 113 -3.60 -7.45 -2.31
C ALA A 113 -2.74 -6.92 -3.48
N ASN A 114 -1.83 -5.96 -3.23
CA ASN A 114 -0.92 -5.35 -4.20
C ASN A 114 -1.54 -4.36 -5.19
N THR A 115 -2.80 -3.98 -5.03
CA THR A 115 -3.51 -3.06 -5.92
C THR A 115 -3.06 -1.61 -5.71
N LEU A 116 -2.71 -0.94 -6.82
CA LEU A 116 -2.02 0.35 -6.81
C LEU A 116 -2.62 1.29 -7.86
N TYR A 117 -3.92 1.56 -7.74
CA TYR A 117 -4.63 2.49 -8.61
C TYR A 117 -4.24 3.95 -8.37
N HIS A 118 -4.24 4.74 -9.45
CA HIS A 118 -4.26 6.18 -9.36
C HIS A 118 -5.69 6.65 -9.09
N PRO A 119 -5.94 7.56 -8.13
CA PRO A 119 -7.27 8.08 -7.85
C PRO A 119 -7.86 8.88 -9.01
N MET A 120 -9.18 9.07 -8.99
CA MET A 120 -9.90 9.94 -9.94
C MET A 120 -9.79 11.42 -9.52
N ASP A 121 -10.15 12.32 -10.43
CA ASP A 121 -9.98 13.78 -10.26
C ASP A 121 -10.73 14.34 -9.04
N ALA A 122 -11.88 13.76 -8.70
CA ALA A 122 -12.65 14.10 -7.51
C ALA A 122 -11.84 14.07 -6.20
N PHE A 123 -10.83 13.18 -6.08
CA PHE A 123 -9.95 13.15 -4.91
C PHE A 123 -9.08 14.42 -4.81
N PHE A 124 -8.55 14.88 -5.93
CA PHE A 124 -7.65 16.04 -5.98
C PHE A 124 -8.40 17.36 -5.86
N GLU A 125 -9.63 17.39 -6.37
CA GLU A 125 -10.50 18.57 -6.39
C GLU A 125 -11.39 18.71 -5.15
N ASP A 126 -11.33 17.75 -4.23
CA ASP A 126 -12.13 17.72 -3.00
C ASP A 126 -12.06 19.07 -2.25
N PRO A 127 -13.21 19.71 -1.95
CA PRO A 127 -13.27 21.03 -1.32
C PRO A 127 -12.49 21.15 -0.01
N GLN A 128 -12.27 20.04 0.69
CA GLN A 128 -11.53 20.01 1.94
C GLN A 128 -10.08 20.53 1.81
N TRP A 129 -9.47 20.41 0.63
CA TRP A 129 -8.05 20.74 0.46
C TRP A 129 -7.69 21.34 -0.90
N SER A 130 -8.57 21.31 -1.90
CA SER A 130 -8.26 21.81 -3.26
C SER A 130 -7.93 23.31 -3.34
N HIS A 131 -8.36 24.10 -2.36
CA HIS A 131 -8.03 25.53 -2.25
C HIS A 131 -6.56 25.80 -1.85
N ILE A 132 -5.82 24.78 -1.38
CA ILE A 132 -4.43 24.94 -0.91
C ILE A 132 -3.46 25.01 -2.09
N THR A 133 -3.63 24.12 -3.06
CA THR A 133 -2.77 23.94 -4.23
C THR A 133 -3.45 23.01 -5.23
N ASP A 134 -2.95 22.98 -6.47
CA ASP A 134 -3.33 21.96 -7.45
C ASP A 134 -2.65 20.63 -7.07
N TRP A 135 -3.35 19.82 -6.27
CA TRP A 135 -2.85 18.55 -5.76
C TRP A 135 -2.56 17.53 -6.85
N LYS A 136 -3.26 17.59 -7.99
CA LYS A 136 -3.04 16.64 -9.09
C LYS A 136 -1.69 16.89 -9.73
N SER A 137 -1.39 18.13 -10.12
CA SER A 137 -0.07 18.46 -10.67
C SER A 137 1.03 18.37 -9.63
N GLU A 138 0.71 18.60 -8.36
CA GLU A 138 1.68 18.56 -7.28
C GLU A 138 2.08 17.15 -6.87
N LEU A 139 1.14 16.20 -6.81
CA LEU A 139 1.42 14.81 -6.46
C LEU A 139 1.91 13.97 -7.64
N ALA A 140 1.70 14.41 -8.88
CA ALA A 140 2.04 13.63 -10.08
C ALA A 140 3.48 13.06 -10.12
N PRO A 141 4.55 13.85 -9.84
CA PRO A 141 5.91 13.31 -9.83
C PRO A 141 6.14 12.23 -8.76
N PHE A 142 5.41 12.32 -7.66
CA PHE A 142 5.57 11.40 -6.53
C PHE A 142 4.72 10.13 -6.68
N TYR A 143 3.60 10.22 -7.40
CA TYR A 143 2.90 9.04 -7.89
C TYR A 143 3.77 8.25 -8.88
N ASP A 144 4.47 8.93 -9.79
CA ASP A 144 5.42 8.27 -10.70
C ASP A 144 6.54 7.56 -9.92
N GLN A 145 7.21 8.27 -9.00
CA GLN A 145 8.27 7.69 -8.18
C GLN A 145 7.78 6.49 -7.36
N ALA A 146 6.61 6.62 -6.71
CA ALA A 146 6.00 5.55 -5.94
C ALA A 146 5.66 4.33 -6.81
N ARG A 147 5.13 4.54 -8.03
CA ARG A 147 4.86 3.46 -8.98
C ARG A 147 6.12 2.71 -9.36
N ARG A 148 7.22 3.41 -9.62
CA ARG A 148 8.49 2.78 -10.00
C ARG A 148 9.12 2.02 -8.83
N MET A 149 9.16 2.61 -7.64
CA MET A 149 9.66 1.93 -6.42
C MET A 149 8.86 0.67 -6.06
N LEU A 150 7.54 0.72 -6.22
CA LEU A 150 6.65 -0.41 -5.93
C LEU A 150 6.56 -1.42 -7.09
N GLY A 151 7.21 -1.17 -8.24
CA GLY A 151 7.17 -2.05 -9.40
C GLY A 151 5.78 -2.19 -10.01
N VAL A 152 5.01 -1.09 -10.08
CA VAL A 152 3.63 -1.09 -10.55
C VAL A 152 3.54 -1.38 -12.04
N ARG A 153 2.80 -2.42 -12.39
CA ARG A 153 2.42 -2.76 -13.76
C ARG A 153 1.01 -3.36 -13.80
N THR A 154 0.40 -3.37 -14.97
CA THR A 154 -0.89 -4.05 -15.16
C THR A 154 -0.70 -5.56 -14.99
N ASN A 155 -1.59 -6.19 -14.22
CA ASN A 155 -1.66 -7.64 -14.09
C ASN A 155 -1.81 -8.30 -15.49
N PRO A 156 -0.94 -9.24 -15.89
CA PRO A 156 -0.96 -9.81 -17.24
C PRO A 156 -1.99 -10.93 -17.42
N THR A 157 -2.50 -11.51 -16.33
CA THR A 157 -3.29 -12.76 -16.40
C THR A 157 -4.77 -12.52 -16.21
N VAL A 158 -5.58 -13.01 -17.16
CA VAL A 158 -7.04 -13.18 -17.01
C VAL A 158 -7.33 -14.53 -16.35
N THR A 159 -7.94 -14.53 -15.17
CA THR A 159 -8.27 -15.73 -14.40
C THR A 159 -9.75 -16.14 -14.56
N PRO A 160 -10.18 -17.30 -14.05
CA PRO A 160 -11.60 -17.67 -14.06
C PRO A 160 -12.50 -16.63 -13.37
N SER A 161 -12.07 -16.07 -12.24
CA SER A 161 -12.81 -15.01 -11.53
C SER A 161 -13.01 -13.76 -12.40
N ASP A 162 -12.03 -13.42 -13.23
CA ASP A 162 -12.11 -12.29 -14.16
C ASP A 162 -13.14 -12.53 -15.28
N LYS A 163 -13.21 -13.76 -15.80
CA LYS A 163 -14.19 -14.15 -16.81
C LYS A 163 -15.61 -14.02 -16.26
N HIS A 164 -15.84 -14.50 -15.03
CA HIS A 164 -17.13 -14.36 -14.35
C HIS A 164 -17.47 -12.90 -14.09
N LEU A 165 -16.52 -12.10 -13.57
CA LEU A 165 -16.75 -10.69 -13.30
C LEU A 165 -17.06 -9.90 -14.59
N ARG A 166 -16.32 -10.13 -15.68
CA ARG A 166 -16.58 -9.48 -16.98
C ARG A 166 -17.94 -9.84 -17.53
N ALA A 167 -18.36 -11.10 -17.39
CA ALA A 167 -19.66 -11.53 -17.85
C ALA A 167 -20.80 -10.89 -17.03
N VAL A 168 -20.63 -10.78 -15.70
CA VAL A 168 -21.54 -10.02 -14.83
C VAL A 168 -21.57 -8.53 -15.21
N ALA A 169 -20.42 -7.94 -15.56
CA ALA A 169 -20.36 -6.57 -16.05
C ALA A 169 -21.20 -6.38 -17.32
N GLY A 170 -21.16 -7.33 -18.26
CA GLY A 170 -22.00 -7.31 -19.47
C GLY A 170 -23.49 -7.41 -19.16
N GLU A 171 -23.88 -8.23 -18.17
CA GLU A 171 -25.27 -8.30 -17.73
C GLU A 171 -25.76 -7.03 -17.00
N MET A 172 -24.83 -6.31 -16.36
CA MET A 172 -25.07 -5.02 -15.71
C MET A 172 -24.93 -3.84 -16.70
N GLY A 173 -24.55 -4.08 -17.96
CA GLY A 173 -24.39 -3.05 -18.99
C GLY A 173 -23.15 -2.17 -18.84
N VAL A 174 -22.09 -2.66 -18.19
CA VAL A 174 -20.86 -1.91 -17.85
C VAL A 174 -19.58 -2.68 -18.21
N ASP A 175 -19.62 -3.56 -19.20
CA ASP A 175 -18.47 -4.38 -19.61
C ASP A 175 -17.31 -3.58 -20.18
N ASP A 176 -17.59 -2.38 -20.71
CA ASP A 176 -16.61 -1.39 -21.17
C ASP A 176 -15.73 -0.85 -20.04
N THR A 177 -16.19 -0.94 -18.79
CA THR A 177 -15.42 -0.55 -17.60
C THR A 177 -14.47 -1.64 -17.09
N PHE A 178 -14.57 -2.87 -17.61
CA PHE A 178 -13.73 -3.97 -17.19
C PHE A 178 -12.27 -3.72 -17.54
N ARG A 179 -11.38 -3.82 -16.54
CA ARG A 179 -9.93 -3.64 -16.72
C ARG A 179 -9.11 -4.53 -15.80
N LEU A 180 -7.91 -4.88 -16.24
CA LEU A 180 -6.92 -5.57 -15.41
C LEU A 180 -6.28 -4.59 -14.43
N THR A 181 -6.00 -5.07 -13.22
CA THR A 181 -5.61 -4.22 -12.10
C THR A 181 -4.12 -3.88 -12.14
N PRO A 182 -3.71 -2.62 -11.90
CA PRO A 182 -2.31 -2.27 -11.64
C PRO A 182 -1.86 -2.87 -10.30
N VAL A 183 -0.80 -3.66 -10.32
CA VAL A 183 -0.27 -4.39 -9.16
C VAL A 183 1.25 -4.24 -8.99
N GLY A 184 1.71 -4.32 -7.73
CA GLY A 184 3.13 -4.36 -7.36
C GLY A 184 3.65 -5.79 -7.19
N VAL A 185 3.74 -6.55 -8.29
CA VAL A 185 4.15 -7.97 -8.31
C VAL A 185 5.09 -8.19 -9.48
N CYS A 186 6.21 -8.90 -9.24
CA CYS A 186 7.09 -9.37 -10.29
C CYS A 186 6.56 -10.67 -10.89
N PHE A 187 6.27 -10.66 -12.19
CA PHE A 187 5.75 -11.82 -12.92
C PHE A 187 6.85 -12.61 -13.63
N GLY A 188 7.99 -11.99 -13.93
CA GLY A 188 9.13 -12.62 -14.61
C GLY A 188 8.88 -12.89 -16.09
N ASP A 189 7.97 -12.17 -16.73
CA ASP A 189 7.58 -12.35 -18.14
C ASP A 189 8.27 -11.36 -19.10
N GLY A 190 9.35 -10.71 -18.65
CA GLY A 190 10.10 -9.73 -19.43
C GLY A 190 9.47 -8.34 -19.51
N GLN A 191 8.36 -8.09 -18.81
CA GLN A 191 7.70 -6.78 -18.73
C GLN A 191 7.85 -6.11 -17.34
N ASP A 192 8.63 -6.72 -16.45
CA ASP A 192 8.98 -6.13 -15.16
C ASP A 192 10.23 -5.26 -15.30
N GLY A 193 10.18 -4.03 -14.80
CA GLY A 193 11.39 -3.23 -14.55
C GLY A 193 12.31 -3.10 -15.77
N ASP A 194 13.50 -3.71 -15.68
CA ASP A 194 14.54 -3.74 -16.71
C ASP A 194 14.30 -4.73 -17.86
N GLY A 195 13.21 -5.50 -17.83
CA GLY A 195 12.85 -6.48 -18.85
C GLY A 195 13.38 -7.89 -18.61
N SER A 196 13.95 -8.17 -17.44
CA SER A 196 14.38 -9.52 -17.07
C SER A 196 13.21 -10.52 -17.01
N SER A 197 13.49 -11.78 -17.38
CA SER A 197 12.49 -12.86 -17.41
C SER A 197 13.01 -14.15 -16.78
N ALA A 198 12.12 -14.92 -16.15
CA ALA A 198 12.41 -16.24 -15.58
C ALA A 198 11.14 -17.09 -15.51
N ALA A 199 11.29 -18.42 -15.37
CA ALA A 199 10.12 -19.27 -15.19
C ALA A 199 9.47 -19.02 -13.81
N PRO A 200 8.15 -19.27 -13.65
CA PRO A 200 7.46 -19.07 -12.36
C PRO A 200 8.18 -19.74 -11.17
N GLY A 201 8.48 -18.97 -10.13
CA GLY A 201 9.20 -19.41 -8.94
C GLY A 201 10.73 -19.33 -9.02
N GLU A 202 11.30 -19.08 -10.20
CA GLU A 202 12.73 -18.86 -10.40
C GLU A 202 13.11 -17.39 -10.17
N SER A 203 14.42 -17.17 -10.00
CA SER A 203 15.00 -15.85 -9.83
C SER A 203 14.93 -15.02 -11.10
N VAL A 204 14.51 -13.75 -10.97
CA VAL A 204 14.62 -12.74 -12.04
C VAL A 204 15.74 -11.74 -11.77
N GLY A 205 16.58 -11.97 -10.75
CA GLY A 205 17.56 -10.98 -10.29
C GLY A 205 16.90 -9.76 -9.64
N ASP A 206 17.43 -8.56 -9.89
CA ASP A 206 16.87 -7.29 -9.40
C ASP A 206 16.38 -6.44 -10.59
N PRO A 207 15.13 -6.65 -11.05
CA PRO A 207 14.62 -5.93 -12.21
C PRO A 207 14.33 -4.45 -11.94
N TYR A 208 14.28 -4.01 -10.67
CA TYR A 208 13.76 -2.68 -10.34
C TYR A 208 14.86 -1.69 -9.94
N PHE A 209 15.94 -2.16 -9.32
CA PHE A 209 16.89 -1.28 -8.63
C PHE A 209 18.33 -1.37 -9.16
N GLY A 210 18.53 -1.89 -10.37
CA GLY A 210 19.81 -1.86 -11.07
C GLY A 210 20.91 -2.66 -10.37
N GLY A 211 20.55 -3.75 -9.70
CA GLY A 211 21.46 -4.62 -8.94
C GLY A 211 21.73 -4.15 -7.52
N ALA A 212 21.14 -3.04 -7.08
CA ALA A 212 21.28 -2.55 -5.71
C ALA A 212 20.20 -3.10 -4.76
N GLY A 213 19.10 -3.60 -5.30
CA GLY A 213 18.00 -4.16 -4.52
C GLY A 213 18.15 -5.66 -4.25
N PRO A 214 17.20 -6.23 -3.49
CA PRO A 214 17.17 -7.66 -3.26
C PRO A 214 16.69 -8.41 -4.51
N GLU A 215 17.12 -9.65 -4.61
CA GLU A 215 16.66 -10.58 -5.63
C GLU A 215 15.13 -10.78 -5.55
N ARG A 216 14.49 -10.84 -6.72
CA ARG A 216 13.06 -11.09 -6.91
C ARG A 216 12.87 -12.43 -7.60
N LYS A 217 11.70 -13.03 -7.41
CA LYS A 217 11.30 -14.27 -8.09
C LYS A 217 10.03 -14.07 -8.90
N ALA A 218 9.93 -14.77 -10.02
CA ALA A 218 8.74 -14.75 -10.87
C ALA A 218 7.50 -15.27 -10.13
N CYS A 219 6.37 -14.58 -10.27
CA CYS A 219 5.12 -14.95 -9.60
C CYS A 219 4.64 -16.34 -10.02
N THR A 220 4.24 -17.15 -9.03
CA THR A 220 3.63 -18.47 -9.25
C THR A 220 2.11 -18.44 -9.31
N GLU A 221 1.50 -17.24 -9.28
CA GLU A 221 0.04 -17.05 -9.33
C GLU A 221 -0.74 -17.83 -8.25
N CYS A 222 -0.17 -17.96 -7.05
CA CYS A 222 -0.70 -18.83 -6.00
C CYS A 222 -1.84 -18.24 -5.15
N GLY A 223 -2.23 -16.98 -5.35
CA GLY A 223 -3.28 -16.31 -4.57
C GLY A 223 -2.91 -15.98 -3.10
N GLU A 224 -1.68 -16.28 -2.65
CA GLU A 224 -1.26 -16.14 -1.23
C GLU A 224 -0.92 -14.68 -0.83
N CYS A 225 -1.21 -13.68 -1.65
CA CYS A 225 -0.75 -12.30 -1.41
C CYS A 225 -1.19 -11.74 -0.04
N MET A 226 -2.41 -12.06 0.39
CA MET A 226 -2.99 -11.57 1.66
C MET A 226 -2.62 -12.42 2.88
N THR A 227 -2.06 -13.61 2.69
CA THR A 227 -1.45 -14.40 3.76
C THR A 227 0.06 -14.16 3.88
N GLY A 228 0.62 -13.29 3.04
CA GLY A 228 2.05 -13.03 2.94
C GLY A 228 2.68 -13.86 1.82
N CYS A 229 3.31 -13.19 0.85
CA CYS A 229 3.99 -13.88 -0.24
C CYS A 229 5.29 -14.50 0.25
N ARG A 230 5.32 -15.83 0.33
CA ARG A 230 6.52 -16.60 0.71
C ARG A 230 7.47 -16.86 -0.45
N HIS A 231 7.08 -16.47 -1.66
CA HIS A 231 7.75 -16.84 -2.90
C HIS A 231 8.67 -15.74 -3.44
N GLY A 232 8.68 -14.55 -2.86
CA GLY A 232 9.57 -13.45 -3.28
C GLY A 232 9.11 -12.67 -4.52
N ALA A 233 7.87 -12.88 -4.99
CA ALA A 233 7.32 -12.16 -6.15
C ALA A 233 6.69 -10.80 -5.79
N LYS A 234 6.02 -10.74 -4.65
CA LYS A 234 5.32 -9.54 -4.18
C LYS A 234 6.30 -8.47 -3.69
N ASN A 235 6.31 -7.29 -4.30
CA ASN A 235 7.28 -6.22 -4.02
C ASN A 235 6.95 -5.49 -2.70
N THR A 236 7.07 -6.20 -1.57
CA THR A 236 6.76 -5.68 -0.23
C THR A 236 7.76 -4.62 0.23
N LEU A 237 7.41 -3.86 1.26
CA LEU A 237 8.24 -2.75 1.73
C LEU A 237 9.62 -3.18 2.25
N THR A 238 9.75 -4.44 2.68
CA THR A 238 11.02 -5.08 3.04
C THR A 238 11.95 -5.34 1.86
N GLU A 239 11.41 -5.28 0.64
CA GLU A 239 12.10 -5.60 -0.61
C GLU A 239 12.43 -4.35 -1.43
N ASN A 240 12.02 -3.18 -0.93
CA ASN A 240 12.25 -1.89 -1.56
C ASN A 240 12.65 -0.82 -0.52
N TYR A 241 11.74 0.07 -0.10
CA TYR A 241 12.01 1.18 0.80
C TYR A 241 12.78 0.80 2.08
N LEU A 242 12.33 -0.22 2.83
CA LEU A 242 13.00 -0.61 4.07
C LEU A 242 14.33 -1.32 3.81
N HIS A 243 14.46 -2.04 2.70
CA HIS A 243 15.74 -2.64 2.30
C HIS A 243 16.81 -1.56 2.16
N PHE A 244 16.51 -0.51 1.40
CA PHE A 244 17.44 0.60 1.19
C PHE A 244 17.63 1.47 2.44
N ALA A 245 16.58 1.68 3.24
CA ALA A 245 16.70 2.42 4.49
C ALA A 245 17.69 1.74 5.45
N GLU A 246 17.57 0.42 5.66
CA GLU A 246 18.50 -0.33 6.51
C GLU A 246 19.91 -0.38 5.93
N ARG A 247 20.04 -0.58 4.60
CA ARG A 247 21.34 -0.54 3.91
C ARG A 247 22.02 0.83 4.06
N GLY A 248 21.25 1.92 4.05
CA GLY A 248 21.73 3.28 4.30
C GLY A 248 21.99 3.61 5.77
N GLY A 249 21.70 2.68 6.70
CA GLY A 249 22.02 2.82 8.13
C GLY A 249 20.84 3.09 9.05
N ALA A 250 19.60 3.16 8.55
CA ALA A 250 18.42 3.23 9.41
C ALA A 250 18.31 1.99 10.31
N ARG A 251 17.89 2.18 11.56
CA ARG A 251 17.76 1.08 12.54
C ARG A 251 16.30 0.77 12.82
N ILE A 252 15.85 -0.44 12.44
CA ILE A 252 14.49 -0.91 12.72
C ILE A 252 14.46 -1.70 14.04
N HIS A 253 13.53 -1.32 14.93
CA HIS A 253 13.27 -1.94 16.23
C HIS A 253 11.95 -2.71 16.18
N PRO A 254 11.94 -3.99 15.72
CA PRO A 254 10.74 -4.81 15.73
C PRO A 254 10.29 -5.13 17.16
N LEU A 255 9.02 -5.52 17.33
CA LEU A 255 8.39 -5.86 18.60
C LEU A 255 8.47 -4.72 19.64
N THR A 256 8.36 -3.47 19.18
CA THR A 256 8.48 -2.26 19.99
C THR A 256 7.25 -1.38 19.79
N SER A 257 6.32 -1.45 20.74
CA SER A 257 5.10 -0.62 20.73
C SER A 257 5.35 0.73 21.36
N VAL A 258 5.10 1.81 20.61
CA VAL A 258 5.10 3.18 21.15
C VAL A 258 3.86 3.41 22.01
N GLU A 259 4.07 3.89 23.24
CA GLU A 259 3.00 4.19 24.19
C GLU A 259 2.79 5.69 24.37
N ARG A 260 3.87 6.48 24.32
CA ARG A 260 3.86 7.93 24.49
C ARG A 260 4.92 8.63 23.65
N ILE A 261 4.60 9.84 23.22
CA ILE A 261 5.51 10.84 22.65
C ILE A 261 5.38 12.07 23.55
N ARG A 262 6.50 12.58 24.04
CA ARG A 262 6.55 13.69 25.01
C ARG A 262 7.52 14.75 24.54
N GLU A 263 7.12 16.01 24.58
CA GLU A 263 8.04 17.12 24.37
C GLU A 263 9.10 17.13 25.47
N LEU A 264 10.35 17.35 25.06
CA LEU A 264 11.45 17.63 25.98
C LEU A 264 11.54 19.15 26.23
N PRO A 265 11.92 19.59 27.44
CA PRO A 265 12.00 21.01 27.74
C PRO A 265 12.98 21.74 26.81
N ALA A 266 12.62 22.95 26.37
CA ALA A 266 13.50 23.81 25.56
C ALA A 266 14.84 24.08 26.27
N ALA A 267 14.85 24.17 27.60
CA ALA A 267 16.07 24.30 28.42
C ALA A 267 17.04 23.11 28.29
N ARG A 268 16.59 21.96 27.77
CA ARG A 268 17.41 20.80 27.43
C ARG A 268 17.67 20.66 25.92
N GLY A 269 17.37 21.73 25.16
CA GLY A 269 17.49 21.82 23.71
C GLY A 269 16.34 21.24 22.90
N GLY A 270 15.17 21.04 23.52
CA GLY A 270 13.95 20.61 22.83
C GLY A 270 13.98 19.15 22.38
N GLY A 271 13.19 18.83 21.34
CA GLY A 271 13.01 17.47 20.82
C GLY A 271 11.96 16.67 21.59
N TYR A 272 12.00 15.35 21.43
CA TYR A 272 10.98 14.43 21.93
C TYR A 272 11.59 13.20 22.61
N ALA A 273 10.90 12.72 23.63
CA ALA A 273 11.10 11.41 24.21
C ALA A 273 9.93 10.49 23.84
N VAL A 274 10.25 9.32 23.33
CA VAL A 274 9.29 8.30 22.86
C VAL A 274 9.38 7.08 23.75
N ASP A 275 8.38 6.91 24.61
CA ASP A 275 8.31 5.79 25.55
C ASP A 275 7.69 4.57 24.86
N THR A 276 8.37 3.43 24.98
CA THR A 276 8.02 2.18 24.31
C THR A 276 7.83 1.03 25.30
N LEU A 277 7.17 -0.02 24.84
CA LEU A 277 7.11 -1.32 25.50
C LEU A 277 7.43 -2.42 24.50
N ARG A 278 8.15 -3.45 24.96
CA ARG A 278 8.29 -4.71 24.23
C ARG A 278 6.93 -5.37 24.01
N THR A 279 6.57 -5.61 22.75
CA THR A 279 5.26 -6.17 22.37
C THR A 279 5.13 -7.66 22.73
N ASP A 280 6.26 -8.37 22.71
CA ASP A 280 6.40 -9.79 23.02
C ASP A 280 6.58 -10.10 24.51
N ARG A 281 6.48 -9.08 25.39
CA ARG A 281 6.70 -9.22 26.83
C ARG A 281 5.49 -8.71 27.64
N PRO A 282 5.31 -9.20 28.88
CA PRO A 282 4.31 -8.65 29.78
C PRO A 282 4.51 -7.15 29.99
N ARG A 283 3.43 -6.39 30.09
CA ARG A 283 3.47 -4.93 30.26
C ARG A 283 3.97 -4.57 31.67
N ARG A 284 5.29 -4.52 31.86
CA ARG A 284 5.98 -4.19 33.12
C ARG A 284 7.05 -3.12 32.88
N ARG A 285 7.33 -2.28 33.88
CA ARG A 285 8.31 -1.18 33.79
C ARG A 285 9.69 -1.64 33.32
N LYS A 286 10.14 -2.83 33.72
CA LYS A 286 11.44 -3.41 33.31
C LYS A 286 11.54 -3.75 31.80
N HIS A 287 10.42 -3.74 31.08
CA HIS A 287 10.34 -3.98 29.63
C HIS A 287 9.99 -2.71 28.87
N ALA A 288 10.04 -1.55 29.54
CA ALA A 288 9.89 -0.25 28.93
C ALA A 288 11.25 0.33 28.59
N SER A 289 11.31 1.05 27.48
CA SER A 289 12.47 1.82 27.05
C SER A 289 11.99 3.21 26.62
N THR A 290 12.91 4.17 26.57
CA THR A 290 12.65 5.50 26.04
C THR A 290 13.73 5.81 25.02
N PHE A 291 13.32 6.21 23.83
CA PHE A 291 14.21 6.76 22.80
C PHE A 291 14.02 8.27 22.74
N THR A 292 15.05 8.98 22.34
CA THR A 292 15.05 10.43 22.19
C THR A 292 15.34 10.80 20.74
N ALA A 293 14.63 11.80 20.23
CA ALA A 293 14.83 12.27 18.86
C ALA A 293 14.52 13.76 18.72
N ARG A 294 15.15 14.42 17.75
CA ARG A 294 14.85 15.81 17.43
C ARG A 294 13.47 15.94 16.80
N GLN A 295 13.14 15.06 15.86
CA GLN A 295 11.84 15.03 15.18
C GLN A 295 11.22 13.62 15.23
N VAL A 296 9.89 13.56 15.16
CA VAL A 296 9.14 12.29 15.17
C VAL A 296 8.22 12.22 13.96
N VAL A 297 8.30 11.14 13.20
CA VAL A 297 7.37 10.84 12.12
C VAL A 297 6.40 9.77 12.59
N VAL A 298 5.10 10.08 12.63
CA VAL A 298 4.06 9.14 13.03
C VAL A 298 3.45 8.48 11.79
N ALA A 299 3.66 7.17 11.68
CA ALA A 299 3.21 6.33 10.56
C ALA A 299 2.71 4.96 11.06
N ALA A 300 1.97 4.93 12.18
CA ALA A 300 1.57 3.72 12.90
C ALA A 300 0.38 2.98 12.25
N GLY A 301 -0.07 3.45 11.09
CA GLY A 301 -1.33 3.07 10.45
C GLY A 301 -2.49 3.83 11.06
N THR A 302 -3.47 4.19 10.21
CA THR A 302 -4.54 5.16 10.51
C THR A 302 -5.16 4.98 11.90
N TYR A 303 -5.58 3.75 12.25
CA TYR A 303 -6.16 3.46 13.57
C TYR A 303 -5.21 3.75 14.74
N ASN A 304 -3.95 3.31 14.67
CA ASN A 304 -3.02 3.46 15.78
C ASN A 304 -2.45 4.87 15.86
N THR A 305 -2.26 5.55 14.73
CA THR A 305 -1.86 6.96 14.66
C THR A 305 -2.88 7.82 15.36
N GLN A 306 -4.16 7.68 15.02
CA GLN A 306 -5.24 8.39 15.70
C GLN A 306 -5.34 8.02 17.19
N THR A 307 -5.23 6.73 17.53
CA THR A 307 -5.23 6.27 18.93
C THR A 307 -4.10 6.88 19.75
N LEU A 308 -2.89 6.97 19.17
CA LEU A 308 -1.72 7.53 19.81
C LEU A 308 -1.88 9.04 20.01
N LEU A 309 -2.22 9.78 18.95
CA LEU A 309 -2.33 11.23 19.00
C LEU A 309 -3.47 11.70 19.92
N HIS A 310 -4.63 11.04 19.90
CA HIS A 310 -5.70 11.38 20.85
C HIS A 310 -5.24 11.16 22.29
N ARG A 311 -4.47 10.09 22.55
CA ARG A 311 -3.92 9.82 23.87
C ARG A 311 -2.93 10.90 24.27
N MET A 312 -2.07 11.35 23.36
CA MET A 312 -1.07 12.38 23.64
C MET A 312 -1.73 13.71 23.99
N ARG A 313 -2.77 14.11 23.24
CA ARG A 313 -3.57 15.30 23.52
C ARG A 313 -4.31 15.20 24.87
N ASP A 314 -5.03 14.10 25.09
CA ASP A 314 -5.83 13.90 26.31
C ASP A 314 -4.97 13.81 27.58
N GLN A 315 -3.74 13.28 27.47
CA GLN A 315 -2.77 13.19 28.57
C GLN A 315 -1.87 14.43 28.70
N LYS A 316 -2.11 15.48 27.90
CA LYS A 316 -1.34 16.72 27.90
C LYS A 316 0.15 16.54 27.59
N LEU A 317 0.50 15.50 26.84
CA LEU A 317 1.86 15.25 26.37
C LEU A 317 2.16 15.95 25.05
N LEU A 318 1.13 16.10 24.21
CA LEU A 318 1.10 16.97 23.03
C LEU A 318 -0.20 17.79 23.09
N PRO A 319 -0.29 18.79 24.01
CA PRO A 319 -1.56 19.43 24.34
C PRO A 319 -2.08 20.39 23.27
N ARG A 320 -1.22 20.81 22.32
CA ARG A 320 -1.54 21.83 21.30
C ARG A 320 -1.99 21.24 19.96
N ILE A 321 -2.17 19.92 19.89
CA ILE A 321 -2.74 19.26 18.70
C ILE A 321 -4.11 19.87 18.37
N SER A 322 -4.32 20.17 17.09
CA SER A 322 -5.58 20.69 16.54
C SER A 322 -6.83 19.96 17.06
N GLN A 323 -7.91 20.72 17.21
CA GLN A 323 -9.23 20.18 17.56
C GLN A 323 -9.86 19.36 16.44
N LYS A 324 -9.34 19.44 15.21
CA LYS A 324 -9.76 18.60 14.07
C LYS A 324 -9.26 17.16 14.18
N LEU A 325 -8.45 16.81 15.19
CA LEU A 325 -7.99 15.43 15.36
C LEU A 325 -9.18 14.46 15.44
N GLY A 326 -9.18 13.48 14.53
CA GLY A 326 -10.20 12.45 14.38
C GLY A 326 -11.29 12.76 13.36
N THR A 327 -11.42 14.01 12.88
CA THR A 327 -12.41 14.36 11.84
C THR A 327 -12.01 13.77 10.49
N LEU A 328 -12.98 13.62 9.59
CA LEU A 328 -12.73 13.15 8.22
C LEU A 328 -12.07 11.75 8.17
N THR A 329 -12.36 10.93 9.17
CA THR A 329 -11.97 9.52 9.16
C THR A 329 -12.89 8.75 8.22
N ARG A 330 -12.37 7.95 7.30
CA ARG A 330 -13.13 7.28 6.26
C ARG A 330 -12.89 5.78 6.26
N THR A 331 -13.86 5.04 5.73
CA THR A 331 -13.81 3.59 5.55
C THR A 331 -13.76 3.22 4.06
N ASN A 332 -13.39 4.18 3.20
CA ASN A 332 -13.43 4.09 1.74
C ASN A 332 -14.80 3.66 1.18
N SER A 333 -15.87 3.88 1.95
CA SER A 333 -17.23 3.37 1.70
C SER A 333 -17.24 1.90 1.26
N GLU A 334 -16.49 1.06 1.97
CA GLU A 334 -16.20 -0.30 1.55
C GLU A 334 -17.24 -1.31 2.03
N ALA A 335 -17.56 -2.29 1.18
CA ALA A 335 -18.28 -3.50 1.54
C ALA A 335 -17.59 -4.73 0.97
N LEU A 336 -17.63 -5.82 1.74
CA LEU A 336 -17.14 -7.12 1.31
C LEU A 336 -18.33 -8.05 1.08
N VAL A 337 -18.62 -8.27 -0.19
CA VAL A 337 -19.65 -9.19 -0.68
C VAL A 337 -18.98 -10.37 -1.37
N GLY A 338 -19.73 -11.33 -1.89
CA GLY A 338 -19.12 -12.37 -2.72
C GLY A 338 -20.09 -13.46 -3.13
N ALA A 339 -19.55 -14.41 -3.87
CA ALA A 339 -20.25 -15.59 -4.33
C ALA A 339 -19.49 -16.84 -3.91
N MET A 340 -20.19 -17.84 -3.39
CA MET A 340 -19.61 -19.13 -3.03
C MET A 340 -20.27 -20.27 -3.81
N SER A 341 -19.49 -21.02 -4.57
CA SER A 341 -19.93 -22.22 -5.26
C SER A 341 -20.28 -23.35 -4.28
N ARG A 342 -21.21 -24.22 -4.67
CA ARG A 342 -21.65 -25.36 -3.84
C ARG A 342 -20.53 -26.39 -3.64
N HIS A 343 -19.74 -26.62 -4.67
CA HIS A 343 -18.60 -27.51 -4.69
C HIS A 343 -17.39 -26.78 -5.28
N VAL A 344 -16.18 -27.28 -5.06
CA VAL A 344 -15.05 -26.72 -5.80
C VAL A 344 -15.25 -26.99 -7.29
N PRO A 345 -15.27 -25.95 -8.15
CA PRO A 345 -15.39 -26.15 -9.57
C PRO A 345 -14.25 -27.04 -10.07
N TRP A 346 -14.58 -28.10 -10.81
CA TRP A 346 -13.58 -29.06 -11.30
C TRP A 346 -12.90 -28.60 -12.59
N HIS A 347 -13.53 -27.69 -13.33
CA HIS A 347 -13.06 -27.16 -14.62
C HIS A 347 -12.34 -25.82 -14.51
N GLU A 348 -12.36 -25.18 -13.34
CA GLU A 348 -11.73 -23.88 -13.12
C GLU A 348 -11.14 -23.77 -11.71
N ASP A 349 -9.99 -23.08 -11.60
CA ASP A 349 -9.32 -22.81 -10.32
C ASP A 349 -9.52 -21.35 -9.92
N LEU A 350 -10.44 -21.11 -8.98
CA LEU A 350 -10.74 -19.77 -8.45
C LEU A 350 -9.61 -19.19 -7.58
N THR A 351 -8.61 -20.00 -7.20
CA THR A 351 -7.47 -19.55 -6.38
C THR A 351 -6.30 -19.05 -7.21
N ARG A 352 -6.30 -19.32 -8.53
CA ARG A 352 -5.23 -18.92 -9.44
C ARG A 352 -5.18 -17.40 -9.65
N GLY A 353 -3.97 -16.87 -9.69
CA GLY A 353 -3.65 -15.47 -9.95
C GLY A 353 -3.05 -14.77 -8.73
N VAL A 354 -2.79 -13.48 -8.87
CA VAL A 354 -2.60 -12.61 -7.70
C VAL A 354 -3.95 -12.40 -6.98
N ALA A 355 -3.93 -11.84 -5.75
CA ALA A 355 -5.15 -11.72 -4.94
C ALA A 355 -6.27 -10.94 -5.64
N ILE A 356 -5.94 -9.88 -6.37
CA ILE A 356 -6.87 -9.08 -7.18
C ILE A 356 -6.27 -8.89 -8.58
N THR A 357 -7.00 -9.28 -9.62
CA THR A 357 -6.51 -9.32 -11.01
C THR A 357 -7.22 -8.34 -11.94
N SER A 358 -8.45 -7.96 -11.63
CA SER A 358 -9.27 -7.06 -12.46
C SER A 358 -10.20 -6.19 -11.63
N SER A 359 -10.96 -5.33 -12.30
CA SER A 359 -12.07 -4.59 -11.70
C SER A 359 -13.11 -4.14 -12.72
N ILE A 360 -14.26 -3.68 -12.23
CA ILE A 360 -15.35 -3.04 -13.00
C ILE A 360 -15.86 -1.81 -12.23
N HIS A 361 -16.50 -0.88 -12.95
CA HIS A 361 -17.16 0.30 -12.36
C HIS A 361 -18.66 0.29 -12.73
N PRO A 362 -19.54 -0.20 -11.85
CA PRO A 362 -20.99 -0.20 -12.11
C PRO A 362 -21.58 1.21 -12.32
N ASN A 363 -20.95 2.22 -11.74
CA ASN A 363 -21.24 3.63 -11.97
C ASN A 363 -19.98 4.46 -11.66
N GLU A 364 -20.07 5.78 -11.83
CA GLU A 364 -18.95 6.71 -11.60
C GLU A 364 -18.37 6.66 -10.18
N ASN A 365 -19.17 6.21 -9.20
CA ASN A 365 -18.82 6.25 -7.78
C ASN A 365 -18.53 4.88 -7.17
N THR A 366 -18.68 3.78 -7.90
CA THR A 366 -18.59 2.42 -7.35
C THR A 366 -17.56 1.61 -8.10
N HIS A 367 -16.66 0.95 -7.37
CA HIS A 367 -15.58 0.13 -7.90
C HIS A 367 -15.66 -1.26 -7.30
N ILE A 368 -15.65 -2.31 -8.13
CA ILE A 368 -15.74 -3.72 -7.70
C ILE A 368 -14.50 -4.49 -8.16
N GLU A 369 -13.85 -5.18 -7.24
CA GLU A 369 -12.67 -6.01 -7.47
C GLU A 369 -12.90 -7.47 -7.03
N PRO A 370 -12.53 -8.49 -7.83
CA PRO A 370 -12.61 -9.88 -7.43
C PRO A 370 -11.36 -10.26 -6.62
N VAL A 371 -11.55 -10.54 -5.35
CA VAL A 371 -10.51 -10.92 -4.38
C VAL A 371 -10.51 -12.44 -4.17
N ARG A 372 -9.31 -13.03 -4.07
CA ARG A 372 -9.12 -14.43 -3.69
C ARG A 372 -8.06 -14.61 -2.62
N TYR A 373 -8.17 -15.74 -1.92
CA TYR A 373 -7.12 -16.26 -1.04
C TYR A 373 -6.49 -17.50 -1.69
N GLY A 374 -5.20 -17.72 -1.42
CA GLY A 374 -4.49 -18.90 -1.88
C GLY A 374 -5.08 -20.20 -1.29
N LYS A 375 -4.87 -21.29 -2.01
CA LYS A 375 -5.43 -22.61 -1.68
C LYS A 375 -5.18 -23.00 -0.22
N GLY A 376 -6.24 -23.44 0.47
CA GLY A 376 -6.17 -23.87 1.87
C GLY A 376 -6.29 -22.73 2.91
N SER A 377 -6.20 -21.46 2.50
CA SER A 377 -6.38 -20.31 3.38
C SER A 377 -7.85 -20.01 3.65
N ASN A 378 -8.47 -20.83 4.50
CA ASN A 378 -9.92 -20.85 4.72
C ASN A 378 -10.40 -20.21 6.03
N ALA A 379 -9.49 -19.73 6.89
CA ALA A 379 -9.86 -19.20 8.20
C ALA A 379 -10.68 -17.91 8.09
N MET A 380 -10.45 -17.11 7.05
CA MET A 380 -11.24 -15.89 6.78
C MET A 380 -12.71 -16.21 6.44
N GLY A 381 -13.02 -17.44 6.02
CA GLY A 381 -14.40 -17.90 5.86
C GLY A 381 -15.22 -17.84 7.15
N LEU A 382 -14.57 -17.88 8.33
CA LEU A 382 -15.23 -17.69 9.64
C LEU A 382 -15.87 -16.31 9.80
N LEU A 383 -15.54 -15.32 8.98
CA LEU A 383 -16.12 -13.98 8.98
C LEU A 383 -17.24 -13.81 7.95
N THR A 384 -17.55 -14.85 7.17
CA THR A 384 -18.58 -14.81 6.13
C THR A 384 -19.95 -15.21 6.65
N ALA A 385 -20.98 -14.70 5.99
CA ALA A 385 -22.37 -15.04 6.22
C ALA A 385 -23.14 -15.11 4.88
N MET A 386 -24.34 -15.70 4.89
CA MET A 386 -25.23 -15.59 3.74
C MET A 386 -25.57 -14.12 3.46
N GLN A 387 -25.71 -13.77 2.19
CA GLN A 387 -26.11 -12.43 1.81
C GLN A 387 -27.49 -12.08 2.41
N VAL A 388 -27.56 -10.89 3.02
CA VAL A 388 -28.81 -10.30 3.49
C VAL A 388 -28.90 -8.91 2.87
N ALA A 389 -29.92 -8.69 2.05
CA ALA A 389 -30.17 -7.38 1.46
C ALA A 389 -30.31 -6.31 2.54
N GLY A 390 -29.72 -5.13 2.28
CA GLY A 390 -29.95 -3.93 3.07
C GLY A 390 -31.32 -3.30 2.79
N GLY A 391 -31.53 -2.06 3.22
CA GLY A 391 -32.79 -1.31 3.01
C GLY A 391 -34.00 -1.84 3.79
N GLY A 392 -35.20 -1.27 3.64
CA GLY A 392 -36.44 -1.77 4.26
C GLY A 392 -36.59 -1.56 5.78
N VAL A 393 -37.82 -1.77 6.29
CA VAL A 393 -38.20 -1.46 7.69
C VAL A 393 -37.85 -2.55 8.71
N VAL A 394 -37.65 -3.79 8.26
CA VAL A 394 -37.37 -4.93 9.15
C VAL A 394 -35.87 -4.96 9.48
N PRO A 395 -35.45 -5.05 10.74
CA PRO A 395 -34.04 -5.21 11.11
C PRO A 395 -33.32 -6.34 10.33
N ARG A 396 -32.08 -6.11 9.88
CA ARG A 396 -31.33 -7.09 9.05
C ARG A 396 -31.14 -8.43 9.75
N TRP A 397 -30.92 -8.46 11.06
CA TRP A 397 -30.79 -9.70 11.82
C TRP A 397 -32.07 -10.56 11.79
N LEU A 398 -33.26 -9.94 11.77
CA LEU A 398 -34.53 -10.67 11.60
C LEU A 398 -34.68 -11.20 10.17
N ARG A 399 -34.27 -10.43 9.17
CA ARG A 399 -34.24 -10.89 7.77
C ARG A 399 -33.26 -12.03 7.56
N PHE A 400 -32.10 -12.00 8.23
CA PHE A 400 -31.15 -13.09 8.25
C PHE A 400 -31.78 -14.38 8.78
N VAL A 401 -32.48 -14.31 9.93
CA VAL A 401 -33.22 -15.45 10.48
C VAL A 401 -34.28 -15.94 9.49
N GLY A 402 -35.04 -15.04 8.88
CA GLY A 402 -36.02 -15.38 7.84
C GLY A 402 -35.39 -16.09 6.64
N ASN A 403 -34.24 -15.63 6.16
CA ASN A 403 -33.49 -16.26 5.05
C ASN A 403 -32.96 -17.64 5.45
N ALA A 404 -32.45 -17.77 6.68
CA ALA A 404 -31.98 -19.05 7.22
C ALA A 404 -33.11 -20.09 7.30
N LEU A 405 -34.31 -19.67 7.71
CA LEU A 405 -35.49 -20.55 7.76
C LEU A 405 -36.01 -20.91 6.36
N ARG A 406 -35.93 -20.00 5.38
CA ARG A 406 -36.36 -20.26 3.99
C ARG A 406 -35.36 -21.13 3.22
N SER A 407 -34.07 -21.05 3.56
CA SER A 407 -32.99 -21.75 2.86
C SER A 407 -32.07 -22.48 3.84
N PRO A 408 -32.58 -23.47 4.61
CA PRO A 408 -31.81 -24.12 5.67
C PRO A 408 -30.55 -24.84 5.13
N GLY A 409 -30.61 -25.39 3.92
CA GLY A 409 -29.45 -26.01 3.28
C GLY A 409 -28.32 -25.03 2.96
N ILE A 410 -28.65 -23.80 2.52
CA ILE A 410 -27.65 -22.74 2.28
C ILE A 410 -27.10 -22.26 3.62
N PHE A 411 -27.97 -22.07 4.61
CA PHE A 411 -27.57 -21.66 5.96
C PHE A 411 -26.56 -22.62 6.57
N VAL A 412 -26.85 -23.92 6.61
CA VAL A 412 -25.92 -24.93 7.14
C VAL A 412 -24.62 -24.95 6.34
N ARG A 413 -24.68 -24.85 5.00
CA ARG A 413 -23.49 -24.83 4.16
C ARG A 413 -22.63 -23.58 4.34
N SER A 414 -23.23 -22.44 4.66
CA SER A 414 -22.50 -21.17 4.87
C SER A 414 -21.51 -21.23 6.03
N PHE A 415 -21.72 -22.13 7.00
CA PHE A 415 -20.75 -22.38 8.09
C PHE A 415 -19.58 -23.28 7.70
N SER A 416 -19.61 -23.89 6.50
CA SER A 416 -18.56 -24.81 6.05
C SER A 416 -17.38 -24.05 5.45
N ASN A 417 -16.29 -23.96 6.22
CA ASN A 417 -15.01 -23.42 5.76
C ASN A 417 -14.12 -24.44 5.05
N ARG A 418 -14.60 -25.66 4.82
CA ARG A 418 -13.83 -26.68 4.08
C ARG A 418 -13.61 -26.18 2.64
N ARG A 419 -12.35 -26.01 2.23
CA ARG A 419 -11.98 -25.53 0.88
C ARG A 419 -12.70 -24.22 0.49
N TRP A 420 -12.89 -23.32 1.44
CA TRP A 420 -13.59 -22.05 1.23
C TRP A 420 -12.91 -21.16 0.17
N SER A 421 -11.59 -21.01 0.23
CA SER A 421 -10.77 -20.27 -0.74
C SER A 421 -10.98 -20.77 -2.17
N GLU A 422 -11.15 -22.08 -2.34
CA GLU A 422 -11.32 -22.75 -3.63
C GLU A 422 -12.76 -22.69 -4.17
N ARG A 423 -13.70 -22.15 -3.39
CA ARG A 423 -15.13 -22.06 -3.74
C ARG A 423 -15.63 -20.62 -3.83
N THR A 424 -14.81 -19.63 -3.51
CA THR A 424 -15.31 -18.28 -3.24
C THR A 424 -14.66 -17.25 -4.14
N ILE A 425 -15.49 -16.40 -4.76
CA ILE A 425 -15.07 -15.14 -5.35
C ILE A 425 -15.56 -14.04 -4.41
N ILE A 426 -14.64 -13.33 -3.76
CA ILE A 426 -14.99 -12.22 -2.88
C ILE A 426 -15.07 -10.96 -3.74
N GLY A 427 -16.12 -10.17 -3.60
CA GLY A 427 -16.23 -8.84 -4.18
C GLY A 427 -15.81 -7.79 -3.15
N LEU A 428 -14.69 -7.13 -3.40
CA LEU A 428 -14.32 -5.89 -2.72
C LEU A 428 -15.01 -4.73 -3.44
N VAL A 429 -15.91 -4.06 -2.74
CA VAL A 429 -16.70 -2.95 -3.28
C VAL A 429 -16.28 -1.68 -2.56
N MET A 430 -15.92 -0.64 -3.28
CA MET A 430 -15.52 0.66 -2.75
C MET A 430 -16.33 1.76 -3.40
N GLN A 431 -16.58 2.86 -2.66
CA GLN A 431 -17.21 4.04 -3.24
C GLN A 431 -16.48 5.34 -2.92
N SER A 432 -16.47 6.26 -3.89
CA SER A 432 -15.91 7.63 -3.77
C SER A 432 -16.88 8.63 -3.11
N LEU A 433 -17.87 8.16 -2.34
CA LEU A 433 -18.83 9.04 -1.65
C LEU A 433 -18.13 9.94 -0.63
N ASP A 434 -18.55 11.21 -0.54
CA ASP A 434 -18.11 12.08 0.54
C ASP A 434 -18.90 11.80 1.82
N ASN A 435 -18.42 10.78 2.55
CA ASN A 435 -18.86 10.48 3.90
C ASN A 435 -17.65 10.37 4.83
N SER A 436 -17.91 10.61 6.10
CA SER A 436 -16.87 10.56 7.11
C SER A 436 -17.41 10.14 8.47
N LEU A 437 -16.51 9.63 9.28
CA LEU A 437 -16.63 9.44 10.71
C LEU A 437 -15.81 10.51 11.43
N THR A 438 -16.14 10.71 12.70
CA THR A 438 -15.26 11.40 13.65
C THR A 438 -14.84 10.42 14.73
N THR A 439 -13.54 10.24 14.94
CA THR A 439 -13.04 9.40 16.01
C THR A 439 -12.79 10.19 17.30
N SER A 440 -12.86 9.48 18.42
CA SER A 440 -12.46 10.00 19.72
C SER A 440 -12.08 8.86 20.67
N LEU A 441 -11.51 9.19 21.82
CA LEU A 441 -11.24 8.22 22.87
C LEU A 441 -12.40 8.17 23.87
N ARG A 442 -13.00 6.98 24.06
CA ARG A 442 -14.06 6.74 25.04
C ARG A 442 -13.63 5.70 26.07
N ARG A 443 -14.02 5.92 27.34
CA ARG A 443 -13.85 4.94 28.41
C ARG A 443 -14.97 3.88 28.31
N GLY A 444 -14.62 2.61 28.46
CA GLY A 444 -15.59 1.52 28.49
C GLY A 444 -16.51 1.59 29.72
N LEU A 445 -17.65 0.90 29.65
CA LEU A 445 -18.67 0.88 30.72
C LEU A 445 -18.11 0.37 32.06
N LEU A 446 -17.15 -0.56 32.03
CA LEU A 446 -16.51 -1.14 33.22
C LEU A 446 -15.24 -0.38 33.67
N GLY A 447 -15.04 0.85 33.20
CA GLY A 447 -13.80 1.61 33.45
C GLY A 447 -12.62 1.16 32.57
N GLY A 448 -11.40 1.60 32.92
CA GLY A 448 -10.16 1.21 32.23
C GLY A 448 -9.59 2.24 31.22
N ARG A 449 -8.62 1.78 30.41
CA ARG A 449 -7.98 2.60 29.35
C ARG A 449 -9.02 3.02 28.32
N LYS A 450 -9.00 4.31 27.93
CA LYS A 450 -9.85 4.78 26.83
C LYS A 450 -9.46 4.06 25.54
N LYS A 451 -10.46 3.64 24.76
CA LYS A 451 -10.30 3.03 23.43
C LYS A 451 -10.80 3.99 22.36
N LEU A 452 -10.26 3.85 21.15
CA LEU A 452 -10.78 4.59 20.01
C LEU A 452 -12.22 4.15 19.73
N THR A 453 -13.10 5.12 19.47
CA THR A 453 -14.48 4.92 19.04
C THR A 453 -14.76 5.88 17.89
N SER A 454 -15.79 5.55 17.10
CA SER A 454 -16.32 6.38 16.02
C SER A 454 -17.70 6.94 16.37
N ARG A 455 -18.10 7.97 15.63
CA ARG A 455 -19.48 8.43 15.41
C ARG A 455 -19.58 8.98 13.99
N GLN A 456 -20.79 9.16 13.47
CA GLN A 456 -21.02 9.85 12.19
C GLN A 456 -20.33 11.22 12.19
N GLY A 457 -19.65 11.53 11.09
CA GLY A 457 -18.94 12.77 10.82
C GLY A 457 -19.65 13.60 9.75
N HIS A 458 -18.88 14.07 8.78
CA HIS A 458 -19.40 14.87 7.66
C HIS A 458 -20.09 13.99 6.61
N GLY A 459 -21.00 14.59 5.84
CA GLY A 459 -21.68 13.94 4.74
C GLY A 459 -22.70 12.86 5.16
N GLU A 460 -23.09 12.06 4.18
CA GLU A 460 -24.03 10.95 4.35
C GLU A 460 -23.47 9.87 5.29
N PRO A 461 -24.32 9.06 5.93
CA PRO A 461 -23.87 7.89 6.68
C PRO A 461 -23.04 6.95 5.81
N ASN A 462 -21.98 6.37 6.38
CA ASN A 462 -21.22 5.33 5.68
C ASN A 462 -22.19 4.22 5.24
N PRO A 463 -22.13 3.77 3.98
CA PRO A 463 -23.06 2.77 3.48
C PRO A 463 -22.89 1.48 4.27
N THR A 464 -23.99 1.02 4.87
CA THR A 464 -24.07 -0.31 5.51
C THR A 464 -24.46 -1.40 4.51
N TRP A 465 -24.76 -0.97 3.28
CA TRP A 465 -25.22 -1.75 2.15
C TRP A 465 -24.94 -0.99 0.85
N ILE A 466 -24.40 -1.69 -0.15
CA ILE A 466 -24.14 -1.15 -1.48
C ILE A 466 -24.91 -2.03 -2.48
N PRO A 467 -25.99 -1.51 -3.11
CA PRO A 467 -26.87 -2.29 -3.98
C PRO A 467 -26.13 -2.94 -5.14
N GLU A 468 -25.29 -2.20 -5.84
CA GLU A 468 -24.53 -2.63 -7.03
C GLU A 468 -23.59 -3.79 -6.68
N GLY A 469 -22.96 -3.72 -5.51
CA GLY A 469 -22.11 -4.78 -4.98
C GLY A 469 -22.89 -6.07 -4.74
N GLN A 470 -24.07 -5.99 -4.12
CA GLN A 470 -24.91 -7.17 -3.88
C GLN A 470 -25.51 -7.74 -5.16
N GLU A 471 -25.89 -6.88 -6.11
CA GLU A 471 -26.34 -7.33 -7.42
C GLU A 471 -25.23 -8.12 -8.13
N ALA A 472 -24.01 -7.56 -8.19
CA ALA A 472 -22.86 -8.25 -8.76
C ALA A 472 -22.58 -9.59 -8.06
N ALA A 473 -22.61 -9.63 -6.73
CA ALA A 473 -22.43 -10.87 -5.96
C ALA A 473 -23.53 -11.91 -6.24
N SER A 474 -24.76 -11.46 -6.46
CA SER A 474 -25.91 -12.34 -6.77
C SER A 474 -25.74 -12.96 -8.15
N ARG A 475 -25.45 -12.14 -9.18
CA ARG A 475 -25.19 -12.60 -10.55
C ARG A 475 -23.96 -13.51 -10.63
N LEU A 476 -22.88 -13.17 -9.91
CA LEU A 476 -21.71 -14.05 -9.78
C LEU A 476 -22.10 -15.41 -9.20
N SER A 477 -22.96 -15.43 -8.18
CA SER A 477 -23.37 -16.68 -7.54
C SER A 477 -24.20 -17.59 -8.44
N GLU A 478 -25.00 -17.03 -9.34
CA GLU A 478 -25.74 -17.78 -10.35
C GLU A 478 -24.80 -18.43 -11.36
N ARG A 479 -23.75 -17.70 -11.77
CA ARG A 479 -22.75 -18.19 -12.74
C ARG A 479 -21.87 -19.33 -12.23
N ILE A 480 -21.61 -19.39 -10.93
CA ILE A 480 -20.73 -20.42 -10.33
C ILE A 480 -21.49 -21.57 -9.65
N ASP A 481 -22.79 -21.74 -9.94
CA ASP A 481 -23.70 -22.69 -9.25
C ASP A 481 -23.55 -22.59 -7.71
N GLY A 482 -23.76 -21.37 -7.22
CA GLY A 482 -23.42 -20.97 -5.86
C GLY A 482 -24.55 -20.27 -5.12
N TYR A 483 -24.14 -19.53 -4.11
CA TYR A 483 -24.99 -18.61 -3.35
C TYR A 483 -24.20 -17.35 -3.00
N ALA A 484 -24.90 -16.22 -2.93
CA ALA A 484 -24.32 -14.96 -2.55
C ALA A 484 -24.04 -14.90 -1.03
N GLY A 485 -22.92 -14.27 -0.68
CA GLY A 485 -22.44 -14.08 0.68
C GLY A 485 -22.12 -12.63 0.98
N GLY A 486 -22.05 -12.34 2.27
CA GLY A 486 -21.52 -11.09 2.84
C GLY A 486 -20.70 -11.39 4.08
N THR A 487 -20.56 -10.41 4.96
CA THR A 487 -19.84 -10.57 6.23
C THR A 487 -20.79 -10.79 7.40
N ILE A 488 -20.30 -11.36 8.50
CA ILE A 488 -21.08 -11.45 9.75
C ILE A 488 -21.46 -10.05 10.27
N GLY A 489 -20.60 -9.04 10.04
CA GLY A 489 -20.87 -7.66 10.43
C GLY A 489 -22.10 -7.07 9.74
N ASP A 490 -22.36 -7.45 8.49
CA ASP A 490 -23.50 -6.99 7.70
C ASP A 490 -24.84 -7.31 8.35
N ILE A 491 -24.94 -8.45 9.07
CA ILE A 491 -26.15 -8.86 9.82
C ILE A 491 -26.56 -7.77 10.83
N PHE A 492 -25.58 -7.03 11.35
CA PHE A 492 -25.74 -6.00 12.38
C PHE A 492 -25.47 -4.58 11.86
N ASN A 493 -25.39 -4.37 10.54
CA ASN A 493 -25.04 -3.09 9.91
C ASN A 493 -23.66 -2.55 10.31
N ILE A 494 -22.68 -3.44 10.49
CA ILE A 494 -21.29 -3.08 10.79
C ILE A 494 -20.45 -3.53 9.58
N PRO A 495 -20.20 -2.65 8.59
CA PRO A 495 -19.37 -2.99 7.45
C PRO A 495 -17.94 -3.35 7.85
N MET A 496 -17.27 -4.15 7.00
CA MET A 496 -15.87 -4.50 7.13
C MET A 496 -15.06 -3.78 6.05
N THR A 497 -13.97 -3.12 6.44
CA THR A 497 -13.09 -2.36 5.53
C THR A 497 -11.63 -2.78 5.71
N ALA A 498 -10.92 -2.91 4.59
CA ALA A 498 -9.46 -2.96 4.56
C ALA A 498 -8.83 -1.56 4.49
N HIS A 499 -9.61 -0.53 4.15
CA HIS A 499 -9.15 0.81 3.83
C HIS A 499 -9.67 1.87 4.82
N PHE A 500 -9.17 1.82 6.05
CA PHE A 500 -9.41 2.85 7.04
C PHE A 500 -8.45 4.04 6.87
N LEU A 501 -8.98 5.24 6.60
CA LEU A 501 -8.23 6.43 6.17
C LEU A 501 -8.64 7.67 6.96
N GLY A 502 -7.84 8.74 6.85
CA GLY A 502 -8.15 10.05 7.43
C GLY A 502 -8.05 10.12 8.96
N GLY A 503 -8.58 11.21 9.53
CA GLY A 503 -8.48 11.51 10.96
C GLY A 503 -7.33 12.44 11.33
N CYS A 504 -6.40 12.68 10.42
CA CYS A 504 -5.39 13.73 10.51
C CYS A 504 -5.35 14.55 9.19
N PRO A 505 -6.48 15.17 8.78
CA PRO A 505 -6.56 15.87 7.49
C PRO A 505 -5.53 16.98 7.36
N ILE A 506 -5.06 17.17 6.13
CA ILE A 506 -4.26 18.31 5.70
C ILE A 506 -5.17 19.55 5.65
N GLY A 507 -4.70 20.66 6.21
CA GLY A 507 -5.36 21.96 6.11
C GLY A 507 -4.36 23.10 6.01
N ASP A 508 -4.82 24.26 5.58
CA ASP A 508 -4.05 25.50 5.54
C ASP A 508 -3.87 26.17 6.91
N SER A 509 -4.59 25.71 7.93
CA SER A 509 -4.60 26.26 9.29
C SER A 509 -4.99 25.19 10.33
N ALA A 510 -4.74 25.48 11.60
CA ALA A 510 -5.12 24.58 12.70
C ALA A 510 -6.65 24.45 12.85
N GLU A 511 -7.39 25.42 12.30
CA GLU A 511 -8.84 25.48 12.27
C GLU A 511 -9.45 24.63 11.15
N SER A 512 -8.69 24.31 10.09
CA SER A 512 -9.15 23.52 8.94
C SER A 512 -8.55 22.10 8.91
N GLY A 513 -7.35 21.91 9.48
CA GLY A 513 -6.62 20.63 9.46
C GLY A 513 -5.98 20.22 10.79
N VAL A 514 -5.38 19.04 10.78
CA VAL A 514 -4.57 18.49 11.89
C VAL A 514 -3.10 18.64 11.59
N ILE A 515 -2.73 18.43 10.34
CA ILE A 515 -1.40 18.66 9.81
C ILE A 515 -1.44 19.76 8.75
N ASP A 516 -0.35 20.48 8.60
CA ASP A 516 -0.19 21.43 7.51
C ASP A 516 0.15 20.71 6.18
N PRO A 517 0.22 21.43 5.04
CA PRO A 517 0.50 20.82 3.74
C PRO A 517 1.90 20.22 3.60
N TYR A 518 2.79 20.40 4.59
CA TYR A 518 4.11 19.76 4.68
C TYR A 518 4.11 18.56 5.64
N HIS A 519 2.93 18.10 6.05
CA HIS A 519 2.69 17.00 6.99
C HIS A 519 3.13 17.27 8.44
N ARG A 520 3.36 18.53 8.81
CA ARG A 520 3.72 18.90 10.20
C ARG A 520 2.47 19.07 11.05
N LEU A 521 2.46 18.49 12.24
CA LEU A 521 1.35 18.59 13.18
C LEU A 521 1.19 20.03 13.67
N PHE A 522 0.00 20.61 13.50
CA PHE A 522 -0.26 21.96 14.01
C PHE A 522 0.00 22.03 15.52
N GLY A 523 0.77 23.04 15.94
CA GLY A 523 1.18 23.26 17.34
C GLY A 523 2.39 22.46 17.80
N HIS A 524 2.85 21.49 16.98
CA HIS A 524 3.99 20.61 17.24
C HIS A 524 4.75 20.31 15.91
N PRO A 525 5.39 21.31 15.28
CA PRO A 525 5.86 21.22 13.90
C PRO A 525 6.98 20.19 13.64
N ASP A 526 7.65 19.73 14.70
CA ASP A 526 8.66 18.66 14.66
C ASP A 526 8.05 17.25 14.78
N VAL A 527 6.72 17.14 14.90
CA VAL A 527 5.97 15.89 14.79
C VAL A 527 5.25 15.88 13.45
N HIS A 528 5.46 14.83 12.67
CA HIS A 528 4.91 14.68 11.31
C HIS A 528 3.93 13.51 11.26
N VAL A 529 2.93 13.56 10.38
CA VAL A 529 2.00 12.44 10.15
C VAL A 529 1.95 12.09 8.67
N VAL A 530 2.33 10.87 8.31
CA VAL A 530 2.60 10.51 6.89
C VAL A 530 1.97 9.18 6.46
N ASP A 531 1.08 8.59 7.26
CA ASP A 531 0.36 7.37 6.89
C ASP A 531 -1.07 7.65 6.38
N GLY A 532 -1.88 6.60 6.27
CA GLY A 532 -3.27 6.68 5.84
C GLY A 532 -4.15 7.67 6.62
N SER A 533 -3.76 8.13 7.81
CA SER A 533 -4.49 9.17 8.51
C SER A 533 -4.34 10.56 7.90
N ALA A 534 -3.29 10.81 7.13
CA ALA A 534 -3.04 12.08 6.43
C ALA A 534 -3.88 12.21 5.13
N VAL A 535 -4.40 11.10 4.60
CA VAL A 535 -5.24 11.09 3.40
C VAL A 535 -6.53 11.85 3.69
N THR A 536 -6.70 12.99 3.04
CA THR A 536 -7.68 14.03 3.41
C THR A 536 -9.05 13.84 2.75
N ALA A 537 -9.05 13.34 1.51
CA ALA A 537 -10.24 13.10 0.69
C ALA A 537 -10.47 11.59 0.47
N ASN A 538 -11.70 11.22 0.11
CA ASN A 538 -12.02 9.83 -0.21
C ASN A 538 -11.41 9.44 -1.58
N LEU A 539 -10.78 8.26 -1.66
CA LEU A 539 -10.08 7.84 -2.87
C LEU A 539 -10.99 7.10 -3.86
N GLY A 540 -11.95 6.32 -3.34
CA GLY A 540 -12.73 5.39 -4.14
C GLY A 540 -11.91 4.22 -4.73
N VAL A 541 -10.62 4.13 -4.38
CA VAL A 541 -9.66 3.11 -4.83
C VAL A 541 -8.73 2.71 -3.67
N ASN A 542 -7.86 1.73 -3.89
CA ASN A 542 -6.93 1.26 -2.85
C ASN A 542 -5.87 2.32 -2.50
N PRO A 543 -5.58 2.57 -1.21
CA PRO A 543 -4.86 3.76 -0.76
C PRO A 543 -3.34 3.67 -0.75
N SER A 544 -2.77 2.47 -0.90
CA SER A 544 -1.33 2.24 -0.72
C SER A 544 -0.47 3.12 -1.62
N LEU A 545 -0.88 3.32 -2.87
CA LEU A 545 -0.14 4.17 -3.81
C LEU A 545 -0.19 5.64 -3.38
N THR A 546 -1.37 6.17 -3.03
CA THR A 546 -1.53 7.55 -2.55
C THR A 546 -0.77 7.83 -1.27
N ILE A 547 -0.80 6.91 -0.29
CA ILE A 547 -0.02 7.06 0.95
C ILE A 547 1.47 7.15 0.64
N THR A 548 1.96 6.30 -0.28
CA THR A 548 3.35 6.31 -0.71
C THR A 548 3.71 7.62 -1.41
N ALA A 549 2.87 8.08 -2.34
CA ALA A 549 3.09 9.33 -3.07
C ALA A 549 3.07 10.58 -2.15
N GLN A 550 2.14 10.64 -1.19
CA GLN A 550 2.11 11.73 -0.21
C GLN A 550 3.35 11.71 0.70
N ALA A 551 3.81 10.53 1.13
CA ALA A 551 5.02 10.41 1.91
C ALA A 551 6.27 10.79 1.10
N GLU A 552 6.36 10.37 -0.17
CA GLU A 552 7.45 10.76 -1.09
C GLU A 552 7.50 12.28 -1.23
N ARG A 553 6.34 12.91 -1.48
CA ARG A 553 6.22 14.36 -1.51
C ARG A 553 6.71 14.98 -0.20
N ALA A 554 6.13 14.58 0.93
CA ALA A 554 6.43 15.16 2.23
C ALA A 554 7.92 15.12 2.53
N MET A 555 8.59 14.00 2.28
CA MET A 555 10.01 13.82 2.56
C MET A 555 10.91 14.53 1.54
N SER A 556 10.48 14.66 0.28
CA SER A 556 11.22 15.42 -0.73
C SER A 556 11.37 16.90 -0.37
N LEU A 557 10.46 17.43 0.46
CA LEU A 557 10.46 18.82 0.92
C LEU A 557 11.34 19.05 2.16
N TRP A 558 11.94 18.01 2.72
CA TRP A 558 12.92 18.17 3.81
C TRP A 558 14.28 18.61 3.26
N PRO A 559 15.02 19.44 3.98
CA PRO A 559 16.41 19.76 3.62
C PRO A 559 17.30 18.51 3.74
N ASN A 560 18.48 18.51 3.09
CA ASN A 560 19.52 17.58 3.52
C ASN A 560 20.01 17.98 4.91
N LYS A 561 20.56 17.04 5.67
CA LYS A 561 21.07 17.32 7.00
C LYS A 561 22.17 18.39 6.94
N GLY A 562 21.94 19.51 7.64
CA GLY A 562 22.85 20.66 7.68
C GLY A 562 22.48 21.78 6.71
N GLU A 563 21.54 21.56 5.78
CA GLU A 563 20.98 22.60 4.93
C GLU A 563 19.86 23.38 5.64
N GLU A 564 19.57 24.57 5.14
CA GLU A 564 18.47 25.41 5.61
C GLU A 564 17.11 24.79 5.23
N ASP A 565 16.17 24.77 6.16
CA ASP A 565 14.80 24.29 5.91
C ASP A 565 14.00 25.37 5.18
N ALA A 566 13.81 25.18 3.87
CA ALA A 566 13.06 26.10 3.02
C ALA A 566 11.54 26.07 3.27
N ARG A 567 11.02 25.16 4.11
CA ARG A 567 9.58 25.08 4.40
C ARG A 567 9.14 26.29 5.24
N PRO A 568 8.17 27.09 4.76
CA PRO A 568 7.59 28.20 5.51
C PRO A 568 7.13 27.80 6.92
N HIS A 569 7.17 28.73 7.86
CA HIS A 569 6.60 28.52 9.19
C HIS A 569 5.08 28.25 9.11
N GLN A 570 4.48 27.53 10.06
CA GLN A 570 3.04 27.17 10.01
C GLN A 570 2.09 28.37 10.01
N SER A 571 2.56 29.56 10.41
CA SER A 571 1.80 30.82 10.34
C SER A 571 1.87 31.50 8.98
N GLN A 572 2.73 31.01 8.09
CA GLN A 572 2.85 31.46 6.71
C GLN A 572 2.01 30.54 5.84
N GLY A 573 1.29 31.11 4.87
CA GLY A 573 0.50 30.33 3.93
C GLY A 573 1.34 29.32 3.15
N TYR A 574 0.67 28.32 2.56
CA TYR A 574 1.34 27.30 1.76
C TYR A 574 2.12 27.91 0.58
N GLN A 575 3.28 27.33 0.29
CA GLN A 575 4.09 27.68 -0.87
C GLN A 575 4.53 26.41 -1.58
N ARG A 576 4.34 26.34 -2.90
CA ARG A 576 4.83 25.19 -3.66
C ARG A 576 6.35 25.26 -3.78
N LEU A 577 7.04 24.28 -3.19
CA LEU A 577 8.50 24.21 -3.16
C LEU A 577 9.04 23.24 -4.20
N LYS A 578 10.27 23.47 -4.64
CA LYS A 578 11.01 22.47 -5.43
C LYS A 578 11.44 21.32 -4.51
N PRO A 579 11.30 20.05 -4.95
CA PRO A 579 11.83 18.92 -4.22
C PRO A 579 13.34 19.05 -4.02
N VAL A 580 13.83 18.79 -2.81
CA VAL A 580 15.25 18.75 -2.47
C VAL A 580 15.77 17.35 -2.76
N HIS A 581 16.68 17.22 -3.72
CA HIS A 581 17.31 15.94 -4.04
C HIS A 581 18.28 15.52 -2.91
N PRO A 582 18.26 14.25 -2.46
CA PRO A 582 19.24 13.77 -1.49
C PRO A 582 20.66 13.77 -2.08
N HIS A 583 21.68 13.93 -1.22
CA HIS A 583 23.08 13.81 -1.64
C HIS A 583 23.47 12.38 -2.00
N ASP A 584 22.88 11.38 -1.34
CA ASP A 584 23.20 9.97 -1.53
C ASP A 584 21.92 9.15 -1.81
N PRO A 585 21.36 9.23 -3.04
CA PRO A 585 20.21 8.41 -3.43
C PRO A 585 20.58 6.92 -3.45
N ALA A 586 19.75 6.08 -2.85
CA ALA A 586 20.06 4.66 -2.66
C ALA A 586 19.93 3.82 -3.93
N VAL A 587 19.07 4.24 -4.87
CA VAL A 587 18.86 3.54 -6.14
C VAL A 587 19.74 4.15 -7.24
N PRO A 588 20.60 3.38 -7.92
CA PRO A 588 21.50 3.87 -8.95
C PRO A 588 20.79 4.62 -10.09
N ARG A 589 21.48 5.63 -10.63
CA ARG A 589 21.06 6.35 -11.83
C ARG A 589 20.86 5.39 -13.01
N GLY A 590 19.76 5.56 -13.76
CA GLY A 590 19.43 4.70 -14.90
C GLY A 590 18.68 3.42 -14.54
N ALA A 591 18.58 3.04 -13.26
CA ALA A 591 17.70 1.95 -12.84
C ALA A 591 16.22 2.34 -13.02
N PHE A 592 15.35 1.33 -13.11
CA PHE A 592 13.90 1.56 -13.26
C PHE A 592 13.33 2.45 -12.14
N ALA A 593 13.71 2.17 -10.90
CA ALA A 593 13.24 2.89 -9.71
C ALA A 593 14.13 4.06 -9.25
N GLU A 594 15.07 4.52 -10.08
CA GLU A 594 15.92 5.70 -9.80
C GLU A 594 15.13 6.85 -9.18
N LEU A 595 15.65 7.52 -8.15
CA LEU A 595 14.97 8.69 -7.59
C LEU A 595 14.97 9.83 -8.61
N ARG A 596 13.79 10.17 -9.13
CA ARG A 596 13.58 11.32 -10.02
C ARG A 596 12.15 11.83 -9.91
N HIS A 597 12.01 13.15 -9.97
CA HIS A 597 10.72 13.83 -9.93
C HIS A 597 10.34 14.26 -11.35
N THR A 598 9.79 13.34 -12.15
CA THR A 598 9.39 13.62 -13.53
C THR A 598 8.06 14.37 -13.56
N THR A 599 7.94 15.39 -14.41
CA THR A 599 6.79 16.31 -14.45
C THR A 599 5.55 15.76 -15.17
N SER A 600 5.62 14.61 -15.84
CA SER A 600 4.51 14.07 -16.62
C SER A 600 4.23 12.61 -16.28
N LEU A 601 3.07 12.35 -15.69
CA LEU A 601 2.46 11.02 -15.75
C LEU A 601 1.73 10.88 -17.09
N PRO A 602 1.91 9.80 -17.86
CA PRO A 602 0.90 9.39 -18.83
C PRO A 602 -0.29 8.85 -18.02
N LEU A 603 -1.22 9.74 -17.66
CA LEU A 603 -2.48 9.35 -17.05
C LEU A 603 -3.41 8.88 -18.18
N THR A 604 -3.77 7.60 -18.19
CA THR A 604 -4.91 7.11 -18.97
C THR A 604 -6.17 7.82 -18.47
N VAL A 605 -6.60 8.84 -19.21
CA VAL A 605 -7.90 9.50 -19.05
C VAL A 605 -8.94 8.52 -19.55
N VAL A 606 -9.87 8.11 -18.67
CA VAL A 606 -11.14 7.55 -19.11
C VAL A 606 -11.91 8.72 -19.72
N GLY A 607 -11.99 8.78 -21.05
CA GLY A 607 -12.74 9.83 -21.73
C GLY A 607 -14.21 9.74 -21.35
N SER A 608 -14.72 10.77 -20.68
CA SER A 608 -16.14 11.05 -20.67
C SER A 608 -16.57 11.33 -22.11
N LYS A 609 -17.65 10.70 -22.56
CA LYS A 609 -18.27 11.00 -23.85
C LYS A 609 -18.70 12.46 -23.86
N GLY A 610 -17.91 13.29 -24.55
CA GLY A 610 -18.25 14.64 -24.98
C GLY A 610 -18.69 14.59 -26.44
N ASP A 611 -19.88 15.14 -26.65
CA ASP A 611 -20.63 15.30 -27.88
C ASP A 611 -19.88 16.11 -28.95
N ASP A 612 -19.38 15.45 -30.01
CA ASP A 612 -18.91 16.12 -31.23
C ASP A 612 -19.67 15.54 -32.44
N GLY A 613 -20.84 16.11 -32.70
CA GLY A 613 -21.50 15.98 -33.99
C GLY A 613 -20.66 16.62 -35.09
N SER A 614 -19.96 15.80 -35.87
CA SER A 614 -19.70 16.11 -37.29
C SER A 614 -19.56 14.80 -38.08
N GLY A 615 -20.43 14.67 -39.08
CA GLY A 615 -20.62 13.44 -39.85
C GLY A 615 -19.42 13.08 -40.73
N GLY A 616 -19.23 11.78 -40.88
CA GLY A 616 -18.28 11.18 -41.81
C GLY A 616 -18.43 9.66 -41.80
N THR A 617 -19.45 9.15 -42.47
CA THR A 617 -19.69 7.72 -42.71
C THR A 617 -18.59 7.11 -43.57
N VAL A 618 -17.97 6.00 -43.14
CA VAL A 618 -17.37 5.00 -44.04
C VAL A 618 -17.62 3.59 -43.45
N PRO A 619 -18.05 2.59 -44.26
CA PRO A 619 -18.58 1.32 -43.76
C PRO A 619 -17.52 0.22 -43.62
N ALA A 620 -17.90 -0.81 -42.85
CA ALA A 620 -17.21 -2.09 -42.72
C ALA A 620 -17.36 -2.95 -43.99
N ASP A 621 -16.25 -3.56 -44.46
CA ASP A 621 -16.08 -5.02 -44.60
C ASP A 621 -14.90 -5.42 -45.53
N ALA A 622 -14.21 -6.49 -45.10
CA ALA A 622 -13.45 -7.50 -45.88
C ALA A 622 -11.97 -7.21 -46.29
N PRO A 623 -11.15 -8.23 -46.65
CA PRO A 623 -10.17 -8.84 -45.74
C PRO A 623 -8.71 -8.85 -46.27
N LEU A 624 -7.81 -9.33 -45.40
CA LEU A 624 -6.37 -9.59 -45.53
C LEU A 624 -5.88 -10.13 -46.88
N GLU A 625 -4.81 -9.54 -47.43
CA GLU A 625 -3.84 -10.20 -48.32
C GLU A 625 -2.40 -9.73 -48.07
N GLU A 626 -1.48 -10.65 -48.34
CA GLU A 626 -0.05 -10.72 -48.02
C GLU A 626 0.80 -9.56 -48.57
N ALA A 627 1.75 -9.07 -47.78
CA ALA A 627 2.82 -8.18 -48.24
C ALA A 627 4.11 -8.98 -48.47
N THR A 628 4.41 -9.20 -49.75
CA THR A 628 5.73 -9.56 -50.27
C THR A 628 6.66 -8.35 -50.31
N ALA A 629 7.95 -8.60 -50.11
CA ALA A 629 9.04 -7.61 -50.11
C ALA A 629 9.35 -7.04 -51.51
N PRO A 630 10.09 -5.91 -51.59
CA PRO A 630 10.88 -5.60 -52.79
C PRO A 630 12.39 -5.47 -52.49
N ALA A 631 13.18 -6.11 -53.37
CA ALA A 631 14.54 -5.70 -53.77
C ALA A 631 14.41 -5.05 -55.18
N GLU A 632 15.31 -4.28 -55.80
CA GLU A 632 16.78 -4.12 -55.87
C GLU A 632 17.06 -2.65 -56.33
N SER A 633 18.25 -2.06 -56.40
CA SER A 633 19.55 -2.39 -57.02
C SER A 633 20.54 -1.23 -56.67
N ALA A 634 21.88 -1.28 -56.78
CA ALA A 634 22.76 -1.85 -57.80
C ALA A 634 24.25 -1.87 -57.34
N GLY A 635 25.07 -2.74 -57.96
CA GLY A 635 26.50 -2.45 -58.28
C GLY A 635 27.58 -3.42 -57.76
N SER A 636 28.01 -4.37 -58.60
CA SER A 636 29.23 -5.22 -58.47
C SER A 636 30.47 -4.55 -59.13
N PRO A 637 31.74 -5.04 -59.06
CA PRO A 637 32.17 -6.39 -59.53
C PRO A 637 33.28 -7.15 -58.74
N ASP A 638 33.18 -8.49 -58.85
CA ASP A 638 34.11 -9.66 -58.86
C ASP A 638 35.67 -9.48 -58.95
N PRO A 639 36.56 -10.53 -58.88
CA PRO A 639 36.32 -12.00 -58.87
C PRO A 639 37.26 -12.93 -58.02
N GLY A 640 36.87 -14.21 -57.89
CA GLY A 640 37.80 -15.37 -57.97
C GLY A 640 37.85 -16.39 -56.81
N PRO A 641 38.29 -17.64 -57.05
CA PRO A 641 37.34 -18.77 -57.11
C PRO A 641 37.67 -20.02 -56.24
N ALA A 642 36.61 -20.84 -56.09
CA ALA A 642 36.48 -22.29 -55.99
C ALA A 642 37.66 -23.25 -55.66
N GLY A 643 37.35 -24.23 -54.81
CA GLY A 643 37.92 -25.59 -54.74
C GLY A 643 37.22 -26.37 -53.60
N SER A 644 36.15 -27.13 -53.79
CA SER A 644 36.01 -28.46 -54.41
C SER A 644 36.44 -29.65 -53.50
N VAL A 645 35.44 -30.48 -53.17
CA VAL A 645 35.43 -31.96 -53.10
C VAL A 645 35.89 -32.65 -51.80
N GLY A 646 35.01 -33.52 -51.28
CA GLY A 646 35.44 -34.87 -50.87
C GLY A 646 34.89 -35.45 -49.57
N GLY A 647 33.64 -35.93 -49.59
CA GLY A 647 33.23 -37.31 -49.25
C GLY A 647 33.46 -37.94 -47.85
N PRO A 648 32.74 -39.04 -47.53
CA PRO A 648 32.34 -39.42 -46.18
C PRO A 648 32.98 -40.73 -45.67
N ASP A 649 32.59 -41.14 -44.45
CA ASP A 649 32.71 -42.45 -43.76
C ASP A 649 33.38 -42.26 -42.38
N GLY A 650 32.96 -42.85 -41.26
CA GLY A 650 31.93 -43.82 -40.92
C GLY A 650 32.22 -44.34 -39.50
N GLY A 651 31.19 -44.81 -38.79
CA GLY A 651 31.35 -45.78 -37.69
C GLY A 651 31.13 -45.30 -36.23
N PRO A 652 30.17 -45.90 -35.49
CA PRO A 652 29.95 -45.69 -34.06
C PRO A 652 30.57 -46.80 -33.19
N VAL A 653 30.94 -46.51 -31.94
CA VAL A 653 31.26 -47.53 -30.93
C VAL A 653 30.65 -47.17 -29.56
N ARG A 654 29.97 -48.18 -28.99
CA ARG A 654 29.34 -48.25 -27.67
C ARG A 654 30.37 -48.35 -26.54
N GLY A 655 29.96 -47.99 -25.32
CA GLY A 655 30.61 -48.40 -24.09
C GLY A 655 29.73 -48.14 -22.87
N GLU A 656 29.12 -49.20 -22.34
CA GLU A 656 28.41 -49.26 -21.06
C GLU A 656 29.39 -49.19 -19.86
N GLY A 657 28.90 -48.77 -18.69
CA GLY A 657 29.65 -48.83 -17.44
C GLY A 657 28.81 -48.41 -16.23
N SER A 658 28.09 -49.37 -15.67
CA SER A 658 27.41 -49.33 -14.36
C SER A 658 28.40 -49.35 -13.19
N GLY A 659 28.05 -48.71 -12.06
CA GLY A 659 28.75 -48.90 -10.78
C GLY A 659 28.08 -48.16 -9.62
N THR A 660 27.42 -48.94 -8.76
CA THR A 660 26.78 -48.60 -7.48
C THR A 660 27.77 -48.49 -6.33
N ASP A 661 27.47 -47.63 -5.34
CA ASP A 661 27.22 -48.02 -3.94
C ASP A 661 26.43 -46.92 -3.20
#